data_AF-A0A4V3X9R9-F1
#
_entry.id   AF-A0A4V3X9R9-F1
#
_cell.length_a   1.000
_cell.length_b   1.000
_cell.length_c   1.000
_cell.angle_alpha   90.00
_cell.angle_beta   90.00
_cell.angle_gamma   90.00
#
_symmetry.space_group_name_H-M   'P 1'
#
loop_
_entity.id
_entity.type
_entity.pdbx_description
1 polymer ?
#
loop_
_entity_poly.entity_id
_entity_poly.type
_entity_poly.pdbx_seq_one_letter_code
_entity_poly.pdbx_strand_id
1 'polypeptide(L)'
;MASLIQSIRRNQGLDFVSLDPNARATIQHLRRNLENALHNLSENLYSKSTHFIFELLQNADDNSYPQDAIPTLHIELNEQGMAIRCNEEGFGEVNVRAICSIGESTKQNQSGYIGEKGIGFKSVFTVADVVEVRSREYTFKFDKREELGMIAPIWIGTPAEYGFTSFHLTLSPDVNAQLLATHIDDIKPTLLLFLRRLRSIQLRISGRNRVFELRNLTPGFVRLEGTGLPSTEYLIVHYEARMAAEEKRNGISRSEVTIAFPMSTSRKPIIEAQDVHAFLPVQSFGLPFIVQGDFLTASSREGILIDRPWNITLRDAISPAFLRGVERFQQLPDLQFGWLQYIPMNISDGFIQPAQSSIIEELKRLPVFLCQDGARRVASSITILPAEYKNSNDAPLIPNNYIKKYYLSSRYDTSRDRAILQKLGIINMSFEEFMDGLQEMDGDGSLQKQNDMDWYNRVCSQLRLLRTRGYPDWLRRRISELQIIPLLANHQWKPSLVQRLRSSKALFLHGDYEVDIPVTGPWQDFLLNSLKLNISPRIVNNALSPEFKDLLADSDTPTILSFLGQCWYDFGPKLEKSPGCLEQLRSIQVYASDSMYRRLDACFIGRKNLRSFSDLPFLPLEDPENKCWDFLGTLGVTFGVSSILYLNKLVALSEKYPVEVSSEEKELEVHECYQQLEARFEDNDDSGRIRTKFQERPLVYVPSSFASLPMDVANTHGRWLSLASVVWDGPRSMRSKFPLGRKECYPNLKKLFCRQLNVPICSEDILLQEMLLLVSECRDAPMSDDQHRQAHDILYDVNAVISKKPGPGNWLSRFRDVPAFPVQTAEGIKLMRFTDDFYVPDRTRKLARLFEADVPILTVPPSDSRGSLSRLLELFSSEQFKDVKHLEANVTRTVETVGERTPDTTCSDKFVERIPYIRRSVAIFYFL
;
A
#
# COMPACT_ATOMS: atom_id res chain seq x y z
N MET A 1 36.59 81.09 -43.30
CA MET A 1 36.92 79.65 -43.35
C MET A 1 38.29 79.39 -43.96
N ALA A 2 38.57 79.78 -45.21
CA ALA A 2 39.94 79.76 -45.76
C ALA A 2 40.95 80.56 -44.90
N SER A 3 40.51 81.68 -44.30
CA SER A 3 41.31 82.48 -43.35
C SER A 3 41.72 81.72 -42.08
N LEU A 4 40.86 80.83 -41.56
CA LEU A 4 41.15 80.00 -40.40
C LEU A 4 42.25 78.97 -40.73
N ILE A 5 42.11 78.27 -41.86
CA ILE A 5 43.12 77.31 -42.33
C ILE A 5 44.47 78.01 -42.54
N GLN A 6 44.46 79.19 -43.17
CA GLN A 6 45.69 79.97 -43.34
C GLN A 6 46.29 80.43 -42.00
N SER A 7 45.46 80.79 -41.01
CA SER A 7 45.92 81.10 -39.65
C SER A 7 46.55 79.89 -38.97
N ILE A 8 45.95 78.70 -39.07
CA ILE A 8 46.50 77.45 -38.49
C ILE A 8 47.86 77.14 -39.10
N ARG A 9 47.98 77.19 -40.44
CA ARG A 9 49.24 76.96 -41.14
C ARG A 9 50.32 77.95 -40.71
N ARG A 10 50.01 79.25 -40.63
CA ARG A 10 50.95 80.26 -40.13
C ARG A 10 51.39 80.01 -38.70
N ASN A 11 50.49 79.59 -37.81
CA ASN A 11 50.82 79.28 -36.41
C ASN A 11 51.72 78.05 -36.26
N GLN A 12 51.60 77.07 -37.17
CA GLN A 12 52.54 75.95 -37.30
C GLN A 12 53.87 76.36 -37.96
N GLY A 13 54.03 77.65 -38.20
CA GLY A 13 55.18 78.26 -38.83
C GLY A 13 55.12 78.24 -40.35
N LEU A 14 54.16 77.58 -41.01
CA LEU A 14 54.17 77.26 -42.44
C LEU A 14 54.18 78.48 -43.36
N ASP A 15 53.09 79.01 -43.90
CA ASP A 15 53.14 80.00 -45.01
C ASP A 15 53.62 81.43 -44.61
N PHE A 16 54.81 81.49 -44.01
CA PHE A 16 55.51 82.65 -43.47
C PHE A 16 56.93 82.69 -44.03
N VAL A 17 57.34 83.85 -44.54
CA VAL A 17 58.70 84.08 -45.03
C VAL A 17 59.43 84.95 -44.00
N SER A 18 60.25 84.33 -43.14
CA SER A 18 61.19 85.09 -42.31
C SER A 18 62.30 85.67 -43.19
N LEU A 19 62.61 86.95 -43.04
CA LEU A 19 63.76 87.60 -43.69
C LEU A 19 65.09 87.30 -42.97
N ASP A 20 65.06 86.78 -41.74
CA ASP A 20 66.23 86.35 -40.97
C ASP A 20 66.60 84.88 -41.28
N PRO A 21 67.79 84.60 -41.83
CA PRO A 21 68.26 83.24 -42.13
C PRO A 21 68.34 82.32 -40.91
N ASN A 22 68.70 82.84 -39.73
CA ASN A 22 68.86 82.02 -38.52
C ASN A 22 67.50 81.58 -37.96
N ALA A 23 66.54 82.50 -37.95
CA ALA A 23 65.15 82.18 -37.59
C ALA A 23 64.55 81.17 -38.57
N ARG A 24 64.83 81.30 -39.88
CA ARG A 24 64.37 80.35 -40.91
C ARG A 24 64.92 78.94 -40.68
N ALA A 25 66.23 78.81 -40.43
CA ALA A 25 66.87 77.53 -40.15
C ALA A 25 66.33 76.87 -38.87
N THR A 26 66.09 77.67 -37.82
CA THR A 26 65.53 77.19 -36.54
C THR A 26 64.11 76.66 -36.72
N ILE A 27 63.25 77.40 -37.44
CA ILE A 27 61.87 76.98 -37.73
C ILE A 27 61.90 75.67 -38.55
N GLN A 28 62.73 75.57 -39.59
CA GLN A 28 62.85 74.34 -40.37
C GLN A 28 63.32 73.14 -39.52
N HIS A 29 64.27 73.34 -38.61
CA HIS A 29 64.72 72.28 -37.70
C HIS A 29 63.61 71.81 -36.75
N LEU A 30 62.87 72.74 -36.14
CA LEU A 30 61.75 72.41 -35.26
C LEU A 30 60.62 71.69 -35.99
N ARG A 31 60.28 72.11 -37.21
CA ARG A 31 59.29 71.42 -38.05
C ARG A 31 59.72 70.00 -38.37
N ARG A 32 60.98 69.79 -38.78
CA ARG A 32 61.50 68.44 -39.06
C ARG A 32 61.47 67.54 -37.82
N ASN A 33 61.79 68.08 -36.65
CA ASN A 33 61.68 67.32 -35.39
C ASN A 33 60.23 66.97 -35.06
N LEU A 34 59.29 67.89 -35.28
CA LEU A 34 57.86 67.67 -35.07
C LEU A 34 57.31 66.62 -36.04
N GLU A 35 57.71 66.67 -37.30
CA GLU A 35 57.34 65.72 -38.35
C GLU A 35 57.90 64.32 -38.05
N ASN A 36 59.17 64.22 -37.64
CA ASN A 36 59.76 62.97 -37.18
C ASN A 36 59.03 62.41 -35.94
N ALA A 37 58.62 63.27 -35.00
CA ALA A 37 57.84 62.86 -33.84
C ALA A 37 56.45 62.35 -34.25
N LEU A 38 55.77 63.04 -35.16
CA LEU A 38 54.48 62.62 -35.73
C LEU A 38 54.57 61.26 -36.42
N HIS A 39 55.58 61.05 -37.26
CA HIS A 39 55.81 59.77 -37.92
C HIS A 39 56.09 58.65 -36.91
N ASN A 40 57.00 58.87 -35.97
CA ASN A 40 57.32 57.88 -34.95
C ASN A 40 56.13 57.56 -34.04
N LEU A 41 55.30 58.55 -33.68
CA LEU A 41 54.08 58.34 -32.90
C LEU A 41 53.01 57.60 -33.70
N SER A 42 52.85 57.91 -34.99
CA SER A 42 51.87 57.25 -35.86
C SER A 42 52.27 55.80 -36.20
N GLU A 43 53.56 55.51 -36.40
CA GLU A 43 54.04 54.18 -36.78
C GLU A 43 54.34 53.27 -35.57
N ASN A 44 54.95 53.79 -34.49
CA ASN A 44 55.39 52.95 -33.36
C ASN A 44 54.33 52.74 -32.27
N LEU A 45 53.30 53.59 -32.15
CA LEU A 45 52.20 53.35 -31.19
C LEU A 45 51.09 52.45 -31.76
N TYR A 46 51.01 52.31 -33.09
CA TYR A 46 49.90 51.65 -33.78
C TYR A 46 50.41 50.51 -34.65
N SER A 47 50.95 49.46 -34.01
CA SER A 47 51.56 48.30 -34.68
C SER A 47 50.57 47.39 -35.43
N LYS A 48 49.27 47.71 -35.45
CA LYS A 48 48.23 47.02 -36.22
C LYS A 48 47.42 48.04 -37.02
N SER A 49 47.20 47.75 -38.31
CA SER A 49 46.40 48.55 -39.24
C SER A 49 44.91 48.67 -38.88
N THR A 50 44.45 48.10 -37.76
CA THR A 50 43.06 48.16 -37.30
C THR A 50 42.79 49.21 -36.24
N HIS A 51 43.84 49.74 -35.59
CA HIS A 51 43.68 50.64 -34.46
C HIS A 51 42.92 51.92 -34.83
N PHE A 52 43.15 52.45 -36.03
CA PHE A 52 42.47 53.65 -36.51
C PHE A 52 40.94 53.49 -36.60
N ILE A 53 40.43 52.29 -36.89
CA ILE A 53 38.98 52.00 -36.93
C ILE A 53 38.36 52.28 -35.56
N PHE A 54 39.09 51.97 -34.48
CA PHE A 54 38.63 52.15 -33.12
C PHE A 54 38.60 53.62 -32.72
N GLU A 55 39.64 54.37 -33.08
CA GLU A 55 39.66 55.82 -32.88
C GLU A 55 38.51 56.51 -33.63
N LEU A 56 38.15 56.01 -34.82
CA LEU A 56 37.00 56.51 -35.57
C LEU A 56 35.66 56.18 -34.89
N LEU A 57 35.47 54.95 -34.42
CA LEU A 57 34.27 54.54 -33.67
C LEU A 57 34.09 55.39 -32.40
N GLN A 58 35.17 55.61 -31.66
CA GLN A 58 35.17 56.45 -30.48
C GLN A 58 34.90 57.92 -30.81
N ASN A 59 35.52 58.44 -31.87
CA ASN A 59 35.23 59.80 -32.34
C ASN A 59 33.75 59.96 -32.68
N ALA A 60 33.15 59.00 -33.37
CA ALA A 60 31.73 58.99 -33.66
C ALA A 60 30.88 58.94 -32.38
N ASP A 61 31.18 58.04 -31.44
CA ASP A 61 30.40 57.93 -30.19
C ASP A 61 30.46 59.19 -29.30
N ASP A 62 31.54 59.96 -29.40
CA ASP A 62 31.71 61.21 -28.65
C ASP A 62 31.10 62.44 -29.34
N ASN A 63 30.60 62.30 -30.56
CA ASN A 63 30.02 63.42 -31.28
C ASN A 63 28.72 63.91 -30.64
N SER A 64 28.39 65.16 -30.94
CA SER A 64 27.06 65.72 -30.61
C SER A 64 26.13 65.47 -31.78
N TYR A 65 24.95 64.92 -31.49
CA TYR A 65 23.95 64.57 -32.49
C TYR A 65 22.67 65.38 -32.23
N PRO A 66 21.93 65.77 -33.28
CA PRO A 66 20.61 66.39 -33.12
C PRO A 66 19.67 65.52 -32.28
N GLN A 67 18.76 66.15 -31.52
CA GLN A 67 17.92 65.48 -30.52
C GLN A 67 17.06 64.34 -31.10
N ASP A 68 16.57 64.50 -32.33
CA ASP A 68 15.70 63.52 -33.02
C ASP A 68 16.46 62.61 -33.99
N ALA A 69 17.79 62.76 -34.11
CA ALA A 69 18.60 61.92 -34.98
C ALA A 69 18.91 60.58 -34.31
N ILE A 70 18.94 59.50 -35.11
CA ILE A 70 19.56 58.24 -34.69
C ILE A 70 21.07 58.39 -34.91
N PRO A 71 21.91 58.41 -33.86
CA PRO A 71 23.35 58.57 -34.03
C PRO A 71 23.93 57.41 -34.82
N THR A 72 24.43 57.70 -36.02
CA THR A 72 24.82 56.70 -37.03
C THR A 72 26.22 56.97 -37.55
N LEU A 73 27.01 55.89 -37.66
CA LEU A 73 28.32 55.87 -38.30
C LEU A 73 28.22 55.08 -39.61
N HIS A 74 28.62 55.68 -40.72
CA HIS A 74 28.72 55.02 -42.01
C HIS A 74 30.19 54.84 -42.37
N ILE A 75 30.59 53.61 -42.71
CA ILE A 75 31.93 53.29 -43.22
C ILE A 75 31.75 52.64 -44.59
N GLU A 76 32.35 53.25 -45.62
CA GLU A 76 32.33 52.77 -46.98
C GLU A 76 33.76 52.53 -47.47
N LEU A 77 34.04 51.34 -48.00
CA LEU A 77 35.32 50.96 -48.58
C LEU A 77 35.10 50.46 -50.01
N ASN A 78 35.76 51.09 -50.97
CA ASN A 78 35.72 50.76 -52.39
C ASN A 78 37.10 50.94 -53.05
N GLU A 79 37.20 50.71 -54.36
CA GLU A 79 38.46 50.82 -55.12
C GLU A 79 39.06 52.25 -55.13
N GLN A 80 38.24 53.28 -54.90
CA GLN A 80 38.65 54.69 -54.89
C GLN A 80 39.16 55.16 -53.53
N GLY A 81 38.97 54.35 -52.48
CA GLY A 81 39.40 54.65 -51.12
C GLY A 81 38.34 54.33 -50.07
N MET A 82 38.43 54.99 -48.93
CA MET A 82 37.51 54.79 -47.80
C MET A 82 36.82 56.09 -47.42
N ALA A 83 35.52 56.05 -47.15
CA ALA A 83 34.74 57.18 -46.67
C ALA A 83 34.10 56.84 -45.32
N ILE A 84 34.23 57.75 -44.35
CA ILE A 84 33.61 57.63 -43.03
C ILE A 84 32.68 58.82 -42.86
N ARG A 85 31.42 58.60 -42.50
CA ARG A 85 30.42 59.66 -42.37
C ARG A 85 29.65 59.52 -41.06
N CYS A 86 29.46 60.63 -40.37
CA CYS A 86 28.66 60.71 -39.15
C CYS A 86 27.58 61.78 -39.32
N ASN A 87 26.34 61.47 -38.96
CA ASN A 87 25.23 62.45 -38.95
C ASN A 87 25.24 63.35 -37.71
N GLU A 88 26.43 63.77 -37.29
CA GLU A 88 26.61 64.66 -36.15
C GLU A 88 26.24 66.11 -36.48
N GLU A 89 26.22 66.98 -35.48
CA GLU A 89 25.96 68.40 -35.67
C GLU A 89 26.98 69.05 -36.62
N GLY A 90 28.25 68.63 -36.59
CA GLY A 90 29.33 69.09 -37.47
C GLY A 90 30.39 69.96 -36.77
N PHE A 91 31.49 70.25 -37.46
CA PHE A 91 32.65 70.93 -36.90
C PHE A 91 32.43 72.44 -36.72
N GLY A 92 32.88 72.97 -35.59
CA GLY A 92 33.16 74.39 -35.40
C GLY A 92 34.66 74.70 -35.45
N GLU A 93 35.01 75.98 -35.31
CA GLU A 93 36.40 76.44 -35.32
C GLU A 93 37.29 75.70 -34.32
N VAL A 94 36.78 75.43 -33.10
CA VAL A 94 37.51 74.71 -32.05
C VAL A 94 37.84 73.28 -32.49
N ASN A 95 36.92 72.58 -33.17
CA ASN A 95 37.16 71.24 -33.68
C ASN A 95 38.25 71.24 -34.76
N VAL A 96 38.20 72.23 -35.67
CA VAL A 96 39.21 72.39 -36.74
C VAL A 96 40.59 72.68 -36.17
N ARG A 97 40.70 73.53 -35.13
CA ARG A 97 41.98 73.78 -34.47
C ARG A 97 42.50 72.55 -33.73
N ALA A 98 41.63 71.85 -33.01
CA ALA A 98 41.99 70.65 -32.25
C ALA A 98 42.47 69.52 -33.18
N ILE A 99 41.75 69.24 -34.28
CA ILE A 99 42.18 68.20 -35.22
C ILE A 99 43.48 68.56 -35.95
N CYS A 100 43.88 69.83 -36.01
CA CYS A 100 45.16 70.28 -36.56
C CYS A 100 46.31 70.36 -35.55
N SER A 101 46.08 69.96 -34.30
CA SER A 101 47.07 70.06 -33.21
C SER A 101 47.59 68.67 -32.79
N ILE A 102 48.65 68.63 -31.99
CA ILE A 102 49.21 67.41 -31.40
C ILE A 102 49.04 67.51 -29.90
N GLY A 103 48.31 66.57 -29.29
CA GLY A 103 48.15 66.51 -27.83
C GLY A 103 47.04 67.41 -27.26
N GLU A 104 46.47 68.32 -28.05
CA GLU A 104 45.28 69.09 -27.64
C GLU A 104 44.00 68.30 -27.97
N SER A 105 43.31 67.83 -26.92
CA SER A 105 41.98 67.22 -27.02
C SER A 105 40.94 68.16 -26.45
N THR A 106 39.83 68.36 -27.15
CA THR A 106 38.64 69.06 -26.61
C THR A 106 37.88 68.22 -25.57
N LYS A 107 38.28 66.95 -25.39
CA LYS A 107 37.65 65.97 -24.51
C LYS A 107 38.60 65.66 -23.34
N GLN A 108 38.37 66.26 -22.17
CA GLN A 108 39.18 66.03 -20.95
C GLN A 108 38.61 64.89 -20.08
N ASN A 109 39.49 64.02 -19.56
CA ASN A 109 39.35 63.10 -18.43
C ASN A 109 37.93 62.58 -18.11
N GLN A 110 37.38 61.73 -18.96
CA GLN A 110 36.20 60.91 -18.61
C GLN A 110 36.64 59.47 -18.30
N SER A 111 36.17 58.93 -17.17
CA SER A 111 36.45 57.55 -16.75
C SER A 111 36.02 56.55 -17.83
N GLY A 112 36.90 55.61 -18.18
CA GLY A 112 36.65 54.54 -19.17
C GLY A 112 37.13 54.82 -20.60
N TYR A 113 37.79 55.95 -20.84
CA TYR A 113 38.29 56.33 -22.16
C TYR A 113 39.80 56.13 -22.30
N ILE A 114 40.22 55.32 -23.27
CA ILE A 114 41.64 55.06 -23.61
C ILE A 114 42.24 56.20 -24.47
N GLY A 115 41.46 57.23 -24.81
CA GLY A 115 41.89 58.37 -25.63
C GLY A 115 42.78 59.38 -24.89
N GLU A 116 43.93 58.96 -24.37
CA GLU A 116 44.76 59.79 -23.48
C GLU A 116 45.59 60.90 -24.17
N LYS A 117 45.65 61.01 -25.52
CA LYS A 117 46.75 61.79 -26.12
C LYS A 117 46.48 62.74 -27.29
N GLY A 118 45.22 63.05 -27.66
CA GLY A 118 44.98 64.05 -28.73
C GLY A 118 45.68 63.74 -30.07
N ILE A 119 46.03 62.47 -30.31
CA ILE A 119 46.73 61.94 -31.49
C ILE A 119 45.89 60.88 -32.23
N GLY A 120 44.72 60.52 -31.70
CA GLY A 120 43.90 59.40 -32.18
C GLY A 120 43.52 59.52 -33.66
N PHE A 121 43.08 60.69 -34.10
CA PHE A 121 42.79 60.94 -35.52
C PHE A 121 44.01 60.69 -36.43
N LYS A 122 45.24 60.95 -35.97
CA LYS A 122 46.44 60.80 -36.81
C LYS A 122 46.77 59.34 -37.15
N SER A 123 46.16 58.38 -36.45
CA SER A 123 46.27 56.96 -36.79
C SER A 123 45.72 56.63 -38.17
N VAL A 124 44.81 57.44 -38.75
CA VAL A 124 44.29 57.18 -40.11
C VAL A 124 45.40 57.22 -41.19
N PHE A 125 46.51 57.93 -40.92
CA PHE A 125 47.67 58.01 -41.82
C PHE A 125 48.54 56.75 -41.84
N THR A 126 48.19 55.71 -41.08
CA THR A 126 48.74 54.36 -41.26
C THR A 126 48.13 53.66 -42.47
N VAL A 127 46.97 54.11 -42.94
CA VAL A 127 46.27 53.52 -44.11
C VAL A 127 46.00 54.50 -45.25
N ALA A 128 46.19 55.80 -45.04
CA ALA A 128 45.88 56.83 -46.04
C ALA A 128 47.01 57.85 -46.21
N ASP A 129 47.24 58.27 -47.45
CA ASP A 129 48.16 59.37 -47.78
C ASP A 129 47.45 60.72 -47.70
N VAL A 130 46.17 60.77 -48.09
CA VAL A 130 45.36 61.98 -48.10
C VAL A 130 44.07 61.74 -47.33
N VAL A 131 43.71 62.70 -46.47
CA VAL A 131 42.45 62.68 -45.72
C VAL A 131 41.74 64.00 -45.93
N GLU A 132 40.62 63.97 -46.65
CA GLU A 132 39.74 65.11 -46.79
C GLU A 132 38.70 65.13 -45.67
N VAL A 133 38.57 66.25 -45.00
CA VAL A 133 37.57 66.50 -43.97
C VAL A 133 36.54 67.47 -44.54
N ARG A 134 35.27 67.06 -44.51
CA ARG A 134 34.15 67.87 -44.98
C ARG A 134 33.09 67.92 -43.91
N SER A 135 32.89 69.09 -43.30
CA SER A 135 31.88 69.27 -42.25
C SER A 135 31.38 70.71 -42.26
N ARG A 136 30.07 70.90 -42.49
CA ARG A 136 29.44 72.21 -42.65
C ARG A 136 30.22 73.12 -43.64
N GLU A 137 30.62 74.32 -43.21
CA GLU A 137 31.42 75.26 -43.99
C GLU A 137 32.94 74.99 -43.99
N TYR A 138 33.43 73.97 -43.29
CA TYR A 138 34.85 73.63 -43.20
C TYR A 138 35.19 72.45 -44.13
N THR A 139 35.84 72.74 -45.25
CA THR A 139 36.31 71.70 -46.17
C THR A 139 37.80 71.88 -46.50
N PHE A 140 38.59 70.93 -46.02
CA PHE A 140 40.04 70.94 -46.13
C PHE A 140 40.57 69.51 -46.20
N LYS A 141 41.82 69.34 -46.60
CA LYS A 141 42.50 68.05 -46.61
C LYS A 141 43.83 68.10 -45.86
N PHE A 142 44.27 66.95 -45.42
CA PHE A 142 45.63 66.69 -44.96
C PHE A 142 46.31 65.79 -45.99
N ASP A 143 47.58 66.05 -46.29
CA ASP A 143 48.35 65.26 -47.26
C ASP A 143 49.68 64.88 -46.61
N LYS A 144 49.85 63.61 -46.24
CA LYS A 144 51.02 63.07 -45.52
C LYS A 144 52.35 63.35 -46.22
N ARG A 145 52.32 63.64 -47.52
CA ARG A 145 53.50 63.87 -48.36
C ARG A 145 54.00 65.32 -48.29
N GLU A 146 53.19 66.23 -47.77
CA GLU A 146 53.52 67.65 -47.59
C GLU A 146 54.16 67.91 -46.21
N GLU A 147 54.89 69.02 -46.08
CA GLU A 147 55.54 69.40 -44.81
C GLU A 147 54.50 69.60 -43.70
N LEU A 148 54.68 68.89 -42.57
CA LEU A 148 53.70 68.81 -41.48
C LEU A 148 52.31 68.33 -41.95
N GLY A 149 52.27 67.57 -43.05
CA GLY A 149 51.06 67.24 -43.80
C GLY A 149 49.95 66.52 -43.03
N MET A 150 50.29 65.85 -41.93
CA MET A 150 49.32 65.21 -41.02
C MET A 150 48.56 66.21 -40.14
N ILE A 151 49.08 67.43 -39.94
CA ILE A 151 48.51 68.46 -39.05
C ILE A 151 48.26 69.80 -39.74
N ALA A 152 48.85 70.03 -40.90
CA ALA A 152 48.71 71.25 -41.67
C ALA A 152 47.58 71.12 -42.69
N PRO A 153 46.41 71.73 -42.45
CA PRO A 153 45.27 71.59 -43.35
C PRO A 153 45.52 72.36 -44.66
N ILE A 154 44.97 71.88 -45.76
CA ILE A 154 44.95 72.52 -47.08
C ILE A 154 43.49 72.75 -47.47
N TRP A 155 43.11 74.00 -47.71
CA TRP A 155 41.73 74.32 -48.11
C TRP A 155 41.41 73.74 -49.50
N ILE A 156 40.27 73.05 -49.63
CA ILE A 156 39.85 72.43 -50.90
C ILE A 156 38.56 73.04 -51.48
N GLY A 157 37.73 73.70 -50.66
CA GLY A 157 36.55 74.42 -51.11
C GLY A 157 35.44 73.56 -51.73
N THR A 158 35.58 72.23 -51.74
CA THR A 158 34.51 71.31 -52.14
C THR A 158 33.35 71.41 -51.15
N PRO A 159 32.08 71.42 -51.56
CA PRO A 159 30.95 71.46 -50.63
C PRO A 159 30.91 70.22 -49.71
N ALA A 160 30.54 70.41 -48.44
CA ALA A 160 30.22 69.32 -47.53
C ALA A 160 28.81 68.76 -47.79
N GLU A 161 28.60 67.49 -47.48
CA GLU A 161 27.28 66.87 -47.50
C GLU A 161 26.44 67.45 -46.35
N TYR A 162 25.20 67.87 -46.65
CA TYR A 162 24.34 68.47 -45.64
C TYR A 162 23.99 67.47 -44.53
N GLY A 163 24.22 67.85 -43.27
CA GLY A 163 23.91 67.02 -42.10
C GLY A 163 24.94 65.93 -41.79
N PHE A 164 26.09 65.91 -42.47
CA PHE A 164 27.16 64.94 -42.22
C PHE A 164 28.53 65.61 -42.03
N THR A 165 29.31 65.06 -41.11
CA THR A 165 30.77 65.16 -41.14
C THR A 165 31.31 63.94 -41.88
N SER A 166 32.11 64.19 -42.92
CA SER A 166 32.66 63.14 -43.79
C SER A 166 34.18 63.23 -43.83
N PHE A 167 34.83 62.08 -43.67
CA PHE A 167 36.25 61.87 -43.89
C PHE A 167 36.43 61.00 -45.13
N HIS A 168 37.10 61.52 -46.16
CA HIS A 168 37.45 60.75 -47.35
C HIS A 168 38.95 60.46 -47.33
N LEU A 169 39.29 59.18 -47.26
CA LEU A 169 40.66 58.69 -47.15
C LEU A 169 41.07 58.11 -48.50
N THR A 170 42.08 58.71 -49.11
CA THR A 170 42.80 58.10 -50.23
C THR A 170 43.83 57.14 -49.66
N LEU A 171 43.60 55.84 -49.85
CA LEU A 171 44.44 54.79 -49.28
C LEU A 171 45.86 54.83 -49.86
N SER A 172 46.86 54.59 -49.02
CA SER A 172 48.26 54.50 -49.47
C SER A 172 48.45 53.28 -50.39
N PRO A 173 49.32 53.33 -51.43
CA PRO A 173 49.52 52.23 -52.36
C PRO A 173 49.96 50.91 -51.71
N ASP A 174 50.67 50.99 -50.57
CA ASP A 174 51.21 49.82 -49.85
C ASP A 174 50.17 49.13 -48.95
N VAL A 175 48.95 49.68 -48.85
CA VAL A 175 47.90 49.13 -47.97
C VAL A 175 47.20 47.97 -48.66
N ASN A 176 47.16 46.83 -47.99
CA ASN A 176 46.35 45.70 -48.42
C ASN A 176 44.86 46.00 -48.18
N ALA A 177 44.17 46.49 -49.21
CA ALA A 177 42.75 46.82 -49.17
C ALA A 177 41.86 45.62 -48.81
N GLN A 178 42.26 44.39 -49.20
CA GLN A 178 41.51 43.18 -48.88
C GLN A 178 41.59 42.84 -47.38
N LEU A 179 42.79 42.96 -46.80
CA LEU A 179 42.98 42.79 -45.36
C LEU A 179 42.24 43.87 -44.56
N LEU A 180 42.27 45.11 -45.05
CA LEU A 180 41.50 46.21 -44.46
C LEU A 180 39.99 45.94 -44.50
N ALA A 181 39.48 45.45 -45.64
CA ALA A 181 38.09 45.05 -45.78
C ALA A 181 37.70 43.97 -44.76
N THR A 182 38.54 42.95 -44.57
CA THR A 182 38.33 41.91 -43.54
C THR A 182 38.23 42.53 -42.15
N HIS A 183 39.17 43.41 -41.78
CA HIS A 183 39.17 44.03 -40.47
C HIS A 183 37.94 44.92 -40.18
N ILE A 184 37.41 45.62 -41.19
CA ILE A 184 36.16 46.40 -41.03
C ILE A 184 34.96 45.45 -40.95
N ASP A 185 34.96 44.34 -41.71
CA ASP A 185 33.89 43.34 -41.67
C ASP A 185 33.86 42.56 -40.33
N ASP A 186 34.98 42.50 -39.62
CA ASP A 186 35.11 41.89 -38.28
C ASP A 186 34.52 42.75 -37.14
N ILE A 187 34.04 43.98 -37.42
CA ILE A 187 33.37 44.83 -36.43
C ILE A 187 32.12 44.11 -35.89
N LYS A 188 32.16 43.73 -34.61
CA LYS A 188 31.06 43.00 -33.96
C LYS A 188 29.91 43.94 -33.58
N PRO A 189 28.64 43.61 -33.89
CA PRO A 189 27.49 44.45 -33.55
C PRO A 189 27.31 44.69 -32.05
N THR A 190 27.78 43.75 -31.20
CA THR A 190 27.71 43.83 -29.74
C THR A 190 28.45 45.03 -29.16
N LEU A 191 29.33 45.67 -29.94
CA LEU A 191 29.96 46.95 -29.62
C LEU A 191 28.93 48.03 -29.24
N LEU A 192 27.82 48.10 -29.97
CA LEU A 192 26.79 49.11 -29.75
C LEU A 192 26.21 49.05 -28.32
N LEU A 193 26.22 47.88 -27.66
CA LEU A 193 25.68 47.70 -26.30
C LEU A 193 26.35 48.59 -25.25
N PHE A 194 27.60 49.00 -25.49
CA PHE A 194 28.43 49.72 -24.53
C PHE A 194 28.82 51.12 -25.00
N LEU A 195 28.36 51.52 -26.19
CA LEU A 195 28.55 52.86 -26.73
C LEU A 195 27.52 53.84 -26.16
N ARG A 196 27.97 55.04 -25.81
CA ARG A 196 27.16 56.01 -25.07
C ARG A 196 26.12 56.69 -25.95
N ARG A 197 26.50 57.12 -27.14
CA ARG A 197 25.66 57.88 -28.07
C ARG A 197 25.30 57.08 -29.31
N LEU A 198 26.26 56.38 -29.92
CA LEU A 198 26.09 55.71 -31.19
C LEU A 198 25.01 54.61 -31.08
N ARG A 199 24.09 54.58 -32.04
CA ARG A 199 22.98 53.61 -32.09
C ARG A 199 22.93 52.81 -33.39
N SER A 200 23.60 53.27 -34.44
CA SER A 200 23.66 52.54 -35.70
C SER A 200 25.07 52.57 -36.31
N ILE A 201 25.48 51.45 -36.87
CA ILE A 201 26.70 51.32 -37.67
C ILE A 201 26.31 50.73 -39.02
N GLN A 202 26.68 51.41 -40.11
CA GLN A 202 26.42 50.99 -41.47
C GLN A 202 27.75 50.77 -42.19
N LEU A 203 27.99 49.54 -42.63
CA LEU A 203 29.20 49.12 -43.33
C LEU A 203 28.86 48.83 -44.79
N ARG A 204 29.57 49.48 -45.71
CA ARG A 204 29.50 49.23 -47.16
C ARG A 204 30.87 48.85 -47.68
N ILE A 205 31.13 47.55 -47.80
CA ILE A 205 32.47 47.03 -48.14
C ILE A 205 32.36 46.27 -49.45
N SER A 206 33.06 46.72 -50.50
CA SER A 206 33.12 46.04 -51.81
C SER A 206 31.73 45.65 -52.35
N GLY A 207 30.74 46.54 -52.18
CA GLY A 207 29.35 46.34 -52.61
C GLY A 207 28.44 45.58 -51.64
N ARG A 208 28.96 45.01 -50.55
CA ARG A 208 28.15 44.39 -49.47
C ARG A 208 27.73 45.44 -48.46
N ASN A 209 26.45 45.46 -48.12
CA ASN A 209 25.88 46.35 -47.12
C ASN A 209 25.53 45.57 -45.86
N ARG A 210 26.04 46.00 -44.69
CA ARG A 210 25.66 45.50 -43.37
C ARG A 210 25.25 46.68 -42.51
N VAL A 211 24.10 46.58 -41.87
CA VAL A 211 23.58 47.58 -40.94
C VAL A 211 23.41 46.91 -39.59
N PHE A 212 23.87 47.57 -38.54
CA PHE A 212 23.62 47.19 -37.15
C PHE A 212 22.89 48.33 -36.46
N GLU A 213 21.86 48.02 -35.70
CA GLU A 213 21.06 49.00 -34.96
C GLU A 213 20.82 48.52 -33.53
N LEU A 214 20.98 49.43 -32.58
CA LEU A 214 20.61 49.24 -31.19
C LEU A 214 19.41 50.10 -30.84
N ARG A 215 18.32 49.45 -30.42
CA ARG A 215 17.08 50.09 -30.01
C ARG A 215 16.86 49.93 -28.51
N ASN A 216 16.60 51.03 -27.82
CA ASN A 216 16.18 50.99 -26.43
C ASN A 216 14.71 50.55 -26.36
N LEU A 217 14.42 49.49 -25.62
CA LEU A 217 13.05 49.00 -25.43
C LEU A 217 12.44 49.59 -24.16
N THR A 218 13.12 49.37 -23.03
CA THR A 218 12.75 49.89 -21.70
C THR A 218 14.04 50.11 -20.89
N PRO A 219 14.00 50.78 -19.72
CA PRO A 219 15.20 50.97 -18.91
C PRO A 219 15.92 49.64 -18.58
N GLY A 220 17.15 49.50 -19.08
CA GLY A 220 17.99 48.31 -18.97
C GLY A 220 17.75 47.22 -20.03
N PHE A 221 16.76 47.38 -20.92
CA PHE A 221 16.53 46.46 -22.04
C PHE A 221 16.79 47.13 -23.37
N VAL A 222 17.65 46.49 -24.16
CA VAL A 222 17.96 46.91 -25.52
C VAL A 222 17.76 45.77 -26.49
N ARG A 223 17.51 46.10 -27.75
CA ARG A 223 17.46 45.15 -28.86
C ARG A 223 18.54 45.50 -29.87
N LEU A 224 19.36 44.53 -30.19
CA LEU A 224 20.37 44.61 -31.24
C LEU A 224 19.85 43.87 -32.47
N GLU A 225 19.81 44.56 -33.60
CA GLU A 225 19.37 44.02 -34.89
C GLU A 225 20.44 44.27 -35.94
N GLY A 226 20.55 43.37 -36.91
CA GLY A 226 21.52 43.57 -37.97
C GLY A 226 21.31 42.72 -39.21
N THR A 227 21.92 43.13 -40.31
CA THR A 227 21.85 42.41 -41.58
C THR A 227 22.40 40.98 -41.43
N GLY A 228 21.55 39.98 -41.68
CA GLY A 228 21.92 38.57 -41.58
C GLY A 228 22.04 38.03 -40.15
N LEU A 229 21.62 38.80 -39.14
CA LEU A 229 21.68 38.41 -37.74
C LEU A 229 20.28 38.30 -37.11
N PRO A 230 20.07 37.33 -36.23
CA PRO A 230 18.82 37.26 -35.48
C PRO A 230 18.71 38.46 -34.52
N SER A 231 17.53 39.09 -34.47
CA SER A 231 17.24 40.13 -33.47
C SER A 231 17.42 39.55 -32.07
N THR A 232 18.28 40.18 -31.28
CA THR A 232 18.65 39.72 -29.93
C THR A 232 18.35 40.81 -28.92
N GLU A 233 17.66 40.48 -27.84
CA GLU A 233 17.41 41.38 -26.71
C GLU A 233 18.44 41.18 -25.63
N TYR A 234 18.82 42.25 -24.93
CA TYR A 234 19.77 42.18 -23.83
C TYR A 234 19.20 42.87 -22.61
N LEU A 235 19.35 42.22 -21.45
CA LEU A 235 19.24 42.88 -20.16
C LEU A 235 20.62 43.38 -19.74
N ILE A 236 20.80 44.69 -19.66
CA ILE A 236 22.05 45.35 -19.30
C ILE A 236 22.03 45.74 -17.83
N VAL A 237 23.11 45.43 -17.11
CA VAL A 237 23.30 45.76 -15.71
C VAL A 237 24.67 46.37 -15.50
N HIS A 238 24.71 47.49 -14.78
CA HIS A 238 25.92 48.23 -14.48
C HIS A 238 26.32 48.04 -13.01
N TYR A 239 27.62 47.83 -12.76
CA TYR A 239 28.21 47.70 -11.44
C TYR A 239 29.45 48.58 -11.31
N GLU A 240 29.40 49.56 -10.41
CA GLU A 240 30.56 50.41 -10.08
C GLU A 240 31.44 49.70 -9.04
N ALA A 241 32.69 49.41 -9.41
CA ALA A 241 33.71 48.80 -8.56
C ALA A 241 34.69 49.85 -8.03
N ARG A 242 35.19 49.65 -6.80
CA ARG A 242 36.32 50.42 -6.27
C ARG A 242 37.61 49.79 -6.76
N MET A 243 38.46 50.59 -7.39
CA MET A 243 39.60 50.10 -8.16
C MET A 243 40.90 50.12 -7.36
N ALA A 244 41.75 49.12 -7.62
CA ALA A 244 43.15 49.14 -7.20
C ALA A 244 43.92 50.27 -7.93
N ALA A 245 44.98 50.78 -7.30
CA ALA A 245 45.84 51.77 -7.94
C ALA A 245 46.56 51.17 -9.15
N GLU A 246 46.65 51.94 -10.24
CA GLU A 246 47.28 51.54 -11.49
C GLU A 246 47.91 52.76 -12.16
N GLU A 247 49.17 52.65 -12.57
CA GLU A 247 49.95 53.75 -13.15
C GLU A 247 49.30 54.29 -14.43
N LYS A 248 48.74 53.41 -15.25
CA LYS A 248 48.03 53.75 -16.49
C LYS A 248 46.62 54.32 -16.28
N ARG A 249 46.17 54.48 -15.02
CA ARG A 249 44.84 54.96 -14.64
C ARG A 249 44.94 55.94 -13.48
N ASN A 250 45.98 56.78 -13.49
CA ASN A 250 46.25 57.70 -12.40
C ASN A 250 45.06 58.63 -12.10
N GLY A 251 44.67 58.74 -10.84
CA GLY A 251 43.50 59.51 -10.39
C GLY A 251 42.14 58.79 -10.52
N ILE A 252 42.08 57.58 -11.08
CA ILE A 252 40.84 56.82 -11.21
C ILE A 252 40.73 55.82 -10.07
N SER A 253 39.77 56.04 -9.17
CA SER A 253 39.52 55.18 -8.00
C SER A 253 38.29 54.28 -8.15
N ARG A 254 37.52 54.45 -9.22
CA ARG A 254 36.31 53.68 -9.51
C ARG A 254 36.17 53.42 -11.00
N SER A 255 35.65 52.25 -11.35
CA SER A 255 35.38 51.86 -12.74
C SER A 255 34.12 51.00 -12.81
N GLU A 256 33.45 51.03 -13.95
CA GLU A 256 32.21 50.29 -14.17
C GLU A 256 32.49 48.93 -14.84
N VAL A 257 31.80 47.91 -14.35
CA VAL A 257 31.64 46.61 -14.99
C VAL A 257 30.19 46.47 -15.44
N THR A 258 29.99 46.30 -16.74
CA THR A 258 28.68 46.09 -17.33
C THR A 258 28.50 44.63 -17.72
N ILE A 259 27.34 44.04 -17.40
CA ILE A 259 26.94 42.72 -17.87
C ILE A 259 25.73 42.86 -18.79
N ALA A 260 25.76 42.18 -19.94
CA ALA A 260 24.62 42.05 -20.82
C ALA A 260 24.20 40.58 -20.98
N PHE A 261 22.95 40.27 -20.62
CA PHE A 261 22.38 38.93 -20.71
C PHE A 261 21.60 38.74 -22.03
N PRO A 262 22.10 37.94 -22.99
CA PRO A 262 21.50 37.81 -24.32
C PRO A 262 20.26 36.91 -24.35
N MET A 263 19.17 37.39 -24.93
CA MET A 263 17.88 36.69 -25.01
C MET A 263 17.29 36.77 -26.43
N SER A 264 16.49 35.77 -26.79
CA SER A 264 15.66 35.84 -27.99
C SER A 264 14.62 36.96 -27.86
N THR A 265 13.97 37.32 -28.97
CA THR A 265 12.79 38.23 -28.97
C THR A 265 11.60 37.68 -28.19
N SER A 266 11.56 36.37 -27.93
CA SER A 266 10.61 35.71 -27.01
C SER A 266 11.10 35.67 -25.55
N ARG A 267 12.15 36.44 -25.24
CA ARG A 267 12.79 36.57 -23.93
C ARG A 267 13.26 35.25 -23.32
N LYS A 268 13.65 34.29 -24.16
CA LYS A 268 14.31 33.07 -23.71
C LYS A 268 15.83 33.29 -23.67
N PRO A 269 16.54 32.83 -22.62
CA PRO A 269 17.99 32.94 -22.55
C PRO A 269 18.70 32.30 -23.75
N ILE A 270 19.71 32.98 -24.29
CA ILE A 270 20.63 32.45 -25.30
C ILE A 270 21.92 32.08 -24.56
N ILE A 271 22.20 30.78 -24.47
CA ILE A 271 23.31 30.26 -23.67
C ILE A 271 24.42 29.75 -24.60
N GLU A 272 25.39 30.62 -24.85
CA GLU A 272 26.60 30.34 -25.64
C GLU A 272 27.76 31.19 -25.10
N ALA A 273 29.00 30.83 -25.44
CA ALA A 273 30.18 31.56 -24.97
C ALA A 273 30.22 32.98 -25.56
N GLN A 274 30.16 33.99 -24.71
CA GLN A 274 30.17 35.40 -25.06
C GLN A 274 31.56 36.01 -24.89
N ASP A 275 31.81 37.12 -25.58
CA ASP A 275 33.07 37.86 -25.48
C ASP A 275 33.11 38.71 -24.20
N VAL A 276 34.32 38.89 -23.66
CA VAL A 276 34.62 39.96 -22.72
C VAL A 276 35.13 41.17 -23.48
N HIS A 277 34.59 42.33 -23.17
CA HIS A 277 34.85 43.60 -23.81
C HIS A 277 35.72 44.51 -22.94
N ALA A 278 36.74 45.08 -23.56
CA ALA A 278 37.51 46.21 -23.06
C ALA A 278 37.24 47.40 -23.98
N PHE A 279 36.02 47.93 -23.90
CA PHE A 279 35.36 48.74 -24.94
C PHE A 279 35.02 47.92 -26.21
N LEU A 280 36.00 47.23 -26.77
CA LEU A 280 35.86 46.29 -27.89
C LEU A 280 35.86 44.84 -27.39
N PRO A 281 35.25 43.89 -28.14
CA PRO A 281 35.42 42.47 -27.87
C PRO A 281 36.90 42.11 -27.89
N VAL A 282 37.39 41.53 -26.80
CA VAL A 282 38.78 41.06 -26.67
C VAL A 282 38.83 39.58 -27.05
N GLN A 283 38.20 38.74 -26.24
CA GLN A 283 38.09 37.30 -26.47
C GLN A 283 36.94 36.72 -25.65
N SER A 284 36.49 35.52 -26.01
CA SER A 284 35.56 34.76 -25.19
C SER A 284 36.28 33.95 -24.11
N PHE A 285 35.80 34.05 -22.88
CA PHE A 285 36.29 33.30 -21.72
C PHE A 285 35.32 32.18 -21.29
N GLY A 286 34.30 31.87 -22.10
CA GLY A 286 33.30 30.85 -21.80
C GLY A 286 32.13 31.32 -20.91
N LEU A 287 32.04 32.61 -20.59
CA LEU A 287 30.90 33.16 -19.87
C LEU A 287 29.65 33.15 -20.78
N PRO A 288 28.45 32.78 -20.26
CA PRO A 288 27.22 32.75 -21.06
C PRO A 288 26.57 34.14 -21.20
N PHE A 289 27.26 35.21 -20.81
CA PHE A 289 26.82 36.59 -20.84
C PHE A 289 28.02 37.48 -21.19
N ILE A 290 27.74 38.64 -21.79
CA ILE A 290 28.78 39.59 -22.18
C ILE A 290 29.21 40.37 -20.94
N VAL A 291 30.51 40.56 -20.75
CA VAL A 291 31.08 41.43 -19.72
C VAL A 291 31.82 42.56 -20.42
N GLN A 292 31.57 43.80 -20.04
CA GLN A 292 32.38 44.95 -20.39
C GLN A 292 33.02 45.52 -19.13
N GLY A 293 34.29 45.91 -19.24
CA GLY A 293 34.98 46.69 -18.21
C GLY A 293 36.18 47.42 -18.79
N ASP A 294 36.78 48.33 -18.02
CA ASP A 294 38.01 49.04 -18.42
C ASP A 294 39.26 48.15 -18.27
N PHE A 295 39.27 46.96 -18.89
CA PHE A 295 40.36 46.02 -18.75
C PHE A 295 41.63 46.51 -19.46
N LEU A 296 42.78 46.39 -18.80
CA LEU A 296 44.08 46.58 -19.42
C LEU A 296 44.38 45.39 -20.34
N THR A 297 44.60 45.66 -21.63
CA THR A 297 44.89 44.64 -22.63
C THR A 297 46.38 44.59 -22.99
N ALA A 298 46.82 43.45 -23.52
CA ALA A 298 48.15 43.31 -24.11
C ALA A 298 48.31 44.24 -25.32
N SER A 299 49.54 44.51 -25.76
CA SER A 299 49.80 45.38 -26.91
C SER A 299 49.10 44.92 -28.20
N SER A 300 48.85 43.61 -28.35
CA SER A 300 48.09 43.06 -29.48
C SER A 300 46.58 43.33 -29.42
N ARG A 301 46.08 43.79 -28.26
CA ARG A 301 44.67 43.95 -27.87
C ARG A 301 43.80 42.68 -27.93
N GLU A 302 44.41 41.52 -28.11
CA GLU A 302 43.72 40.21 -28.21
C GLU A 302 43.57 39.50 -26.86
N GLY A 303 44.21 40.02 -25.80
CA GLY A 303 44.17 39.40 -24.47
C GLY A 303 44.18 40.42 -23.34
N ILE A 304 43.65 40.01 -22.18
CA ILE A 304 43.64 40.78 -20.94
C ILE A 304 44.94 40.52 -20.17
N LEU A 305 45.56 41.57 -19.61
CA LEU A 305 46.72 41.43 -18.73
C LEU A 305 46.30 40.86 -17.38
N ILE A 306 46.45 39.54 -17.20
CA ILE A 306 45.90 38.79 -16.06
C ILE A 306 46.59 39.07 -14.72
N ASP A 307 47.81 39.61 -14.74
CA ASP A 307 48.67 39.88 -13.58
C ASP A 307 48.42 41.25 -12.93
N ARG A 308 47.58 42.10 -13.55
CA ARG A 308 47.36 43.48 -13.09
C ARG A 308 46.32 43.54 -11.97
N PRO A 309 46.63 44.17 -10.82
CA PRO A 309 45.65 44.37 -9.74
C PRO A 309 44.36 45.05 -10.19
N TRP A 310 44.44 45.98 -11.15
CA TRP A 310 43.29 46.60 -11.79
C TRP A 310 42.34 45.59 -12.44
N ASN A 311 42.88 44.68 -13.25
CA ASN A 311 42.09 43.66 -13.95
C ASN A 311 41.56 42.58 -13.01
N ILE A 312 42.35 42.21 -11.99
CA ILE A 312 41.90 41.33 -10.90
C ILE A 312 40.67 41.93 -10.21
N THR A 313 40.70 43.25 -9.94
CA THR A 313 39.58 43.97 -9.32
C THR A 313 38.34 43.98 -10.23
N LEU A 314 38.50 44.25 -11.53
CA LEU A 314 37.39 44.20 -12.50
C LEU A 314 36.79 42.79 -12.62
N ARG A 315 37.65 41.76 -12.65
CA ARG A 315 37.21 40.36 -12.65
C ARG A 315 36.39 40.06 -11.40
N ASP A 316 36.87 40.43 -10.22
CA ASP A 316 36.18 40.15 -8.95
C ASP A 316 34.84 40.90 -8.88
N ALA A 317 34.74 42.06 -9.53
CA ALA A 317 33.50 42.82 -9.69
C ALA A 317 32.47 42.17 -10.64
N ILE A 318 32.84 41.16 -11.45
CA ILE A 318 31.88 40.40 -12.27
C ILE A 318 30.85 39.69 -11.37
N SER A 319 31.29 39.12 -10.25
CA SER A 319 30.39 38.41 -9.33
C SER A 319 29.27 39.28 -8.78
N PRO A 320 29.54 40.42 -8.12
CA PRO A 320 28.47 41.29 -7.62
C PRO A 320 27.68 41.97 -8.75
N ALA A 321 28.27 42.20 -9.93
CA ALA A 321 27.52 42.64 -11.11
C ALA A 321 26.48 41.59 -11.57
N PHE A 322 26.86 40.31 -11.57
CA PHE A 322 25.96 39.21 -11.90
C PHE A 322 24.82 39.11 -10.88
N LEU A 323 25.11 39.29 -9.59
CA LEU A 323 24.09 39.27 -8.53
C LEU A 323 23.08 40.43 -8.67
N ARG A 324 23.51 41.64 -9.05
CA ARG A 324 22.58 42.71 -9.44
C ARG A 324 21.71 42.29 -10.63
N GLY A 325 22.26 41.53 -11.57
CA GLY A 325 21.53 40.86 -12.64
C GLY A 325 20.43 39.96 -12.11
N VAL A 326 20.75 39.07 -11.17
CA VAL A 326 19.79 38.17 -10.52
C VAL A 326 18.66 38.97 -9.85
N GLU A 327 18.99 40.01 -9.07
CA GLU A 327 17.98 40.90 -8.46
C GLU A 327 17.06 41.53 -9.51
N ARG A 328 17.64 42.01 -10.62
CA ARG A 328 16.86 42.61 -11.71
C ARG A 328 15.95 41.60 -12.39
N PHE A 329 16.42 40.38 -12.65
CA PHE A 329 15.59 39.29 -13.17
C PHE A 329 14.42 39.00 -12.22
N GLN A 330 14.67 38.93 -10.91
CA GLN A 330 13.64 38.64 -9.91
C GLN A 330 12.52 39.69 -9.82
N GLN A 331 12.80 40.93 -10.20
CA GLN A 331 11.80 42.01 -10.29
C GLN A 331 10.93 41.92 -11.54
N LEU A 332 11.25 41.03 -12.49
CA LEU A 332 10.56 40.89 -13.77
C LEU A 332 9.77 39.57 -13.79
N PRO A 333 8.42 39.61 -13.69
CA PRO A 333 7.59 38.41 -13.52
C PRO A 333 7.81 37.31 -14.58
N ASP A 334 8.03 37.71 -15.83
CA ASP A 334 8.23 36.82 -16.98
C ASP A 334 9.63 36.22 -17.05
N LEU A 335 10.62 36.82 -16.36
CA LEU A 335 12.03 36.46 -16.48
C LEU A 335 12.68 36.03 -15.16
N GLN A 336 11.95 36.06 -14.06
CA GLN A 336 12.45 35.80 -12.70
C GLN A 336 13.22 34.48 -12.49
N PHE A 337 13.08 33.51 -13.40
CA PHE A 337 13.80 32.22 -13.37
C PHE A 337 14.87 32.09 -14.47
N GLY A 338 14.89 32.99 -15.46
CA GLY A 338 15.77 32.90 -16.62
C GLY A 338 17.25 33.07 -16.27
N TRP A 339 17.56 33.78 -15.18
CA TRP A 339 18.92 34.04 -14.72
C TRP A 339 19.73 32.76 -14.41
N LEU A 340 19.04 31.67 -14.02
CA LEU A 340 19.68 30.43 -13.58
C LEU A 340 20.57 29.82 -14.68
N GLN A 341 20.15 29.94 -15.94
CA GLN A 341 20.86 29.40 -17.10
C GLN A 341 22.15 30.16 -17.42
N TYR A 342 22.30 31.41 -16.96
CA TYR A 342 23.52 32.19 -17.14
C TYR A 342 24.59 31.92 -16.08
N ILE A 343 24.36 31.01 -15.12
CA ILE A 343 25.39 30.64 -14.16
C ILE A 343 26.53 29.94 -14.92
N PRO A 344 27.77 30.46 -14.84
CA PRO A 344 28.90 29.84 -15.52
C PRO A 344 29.25 28.50 -14.86
N MET A 345 29.19 27.40 -15.61
CA MET A 345 29.41 26.04 -15.09
C MET A 345 30.78 25.46 -15.44
N ASN A 346 31.31 25.75 -16.63
CA ASN A 346 32.49 25.10 -17.19
C ASN A 346 33.52 26.12 -17.71
N ILE A 347 34.04 27.00 -16.85
CA ILE A 347 35.13 27.91 -17.24
C ILE A 347 36.46 27.19 -17.06
N SER A 348 37.22 27.05 -18.15
CA SER A 348 38.58 26.49 -18.13
C SER A 348 39.67 27.55 -17.95
N ASP A 349 39.36 28.82 -18.21
CA ASP A 349 40.31 29.91 -18.09
C ASP A 349 40.61 30.26 -16.61
N GLY A 350 41.89 30.19 -16.24
CA GLY A 350 42.34 30.40 -14.87
C GLY A 350 42.17 31.84 -14.38
N PHE A 351 42.08 32.83 -15.28
CA PHE A 351 41.82 34.21 -14.88
C PHE A 351 40.36 34.42 -14.50
N ILE A 352 39.38 33.87 -15.24
CA ILE A 352 37.94 34.05 -14.94
C ILE A 352 37.39 33.07 -13.90
N GLN A 353 38.01 31.90 -13.69
CA GLN A 353 37.56 30.88 -12.74
C GLN A 353 37.27 31.40 -11.31
N PRO A 354 38.02 32.38 -10.73
CA PRO A 354 37.68 32.99 -9.46
C PRO A 354 36.33 33.72 -9.46
N ALA A 355 35.96 34.41 -10.54
CA ALA A 355 34.66 35.06 -10.67
C ALA A 355 33.52 34.02 -10.72
N GLN A 356 33.71 32.94 -11.47
CA GLN A 356 32.77 31.81 -11.47
C GLN A 356 32.56 31.26 -10.05
N SER A 357 33.67 30.99 -9.35
CA SER A 357 33.65 30.42 -8.01
C SER A 357 32.93 31.35 -7.03
N SER A 358 33.22 32.65 -7.12
CA SER A 358 32.53 33.69 -6.34
C SER A 358 31.02 33.73 -6.62
N ILE A 359 30.59 33.70 -7.88
CA ILE A 359 29.17 33.68 -8.24
C ILE A 359 28.46 32.48 -7.60
N ILE A 360 29.03 31.28 -7.73
CA ILE A 360 28.44 30.05 -7.18
C ILE A 360 28.38 30.09 -5.65
N GLU A 361 29.45 30.51 -4.98
CA GLU A 361 29.50 30.57 -3.52
C GLU A 361 28.57 31.64 -2.93
N GLU A 362 28.43 32.80 -3.57
CA GLU A 362 27.46 33.82 -3.16
C GLU A 362 26.01 33.35 -3.36
N LEU A 363 25.71 32.73 -4.51
CA LEU A 363 24.37 32.19 -4.77
C LEU A 363 23.96 31.09 -3.77
N LYS A 364 24.91 30.30 -3.27
CA LYS A 364 24.64 29.32 -2.20
C LYS A 364 24.23 29.97 -0.88
N ARG A 365 24.77 31.16 -0.59
CA ARG A 365 24.60 31.88 0.69
C ARG A 365 23.41 32.83 0.71
N LEU A 366 23.01 33.36 -0.45
CA LEU A 366 21.95 34.36 -0.56
C LEU A 366 20.56 33.72 -0.73
N PRO A 367 19.50 34.33 -0.15
CA PRO A 367 18.14 33.83 -0.27
C PRO A 367 17.51 34.24 -1.61
N VAL A 368 17.94 33.64 -2.71
CA VAL A 368 17.53 34.02 -4.08
C VAL A 368 16.55 33.04 -4.73
N PHE A 369 16.45 31.82 -4.23
CA PHE A 369 15.62 30.76 -4.85
C PHE A 369 14.19 30.77 -4.32
N LEU A 370 13.21 30.84 -5.22
CA LEU A 370 11.79 30.83 -4.86
C LEU A 370 11.32 29.41 -4.49
N CYS A 371 10.70 29.27 -3.33
CA CYS A 371 10.11 28.03 -2.85
C CYS A 371 8.60 27.96 -3.17
N GLN A 372 7.98 26.78 -3.01
CA GLN A 372 6.54 26.58 -3.25
C GLN A 372 5.65 27.40 -2.30
N ASP A 373 6.15 27.76 -1.11
CA ASP A 373 5.48 28.63 -0.14
C ASP A 373 5.51 30.13 -0.54
N GLY A 374 6.16 30.46 -1.66
CA GLY A 374 6.31 31.83 -2.16
C GLY A 374 7.48 32.60 -1.53
N ALA A 375 8.18 32.05 -0.54
CA ALA A 375 9.35 32.69 0.07
C ALA A 375 10.63 32.42 -0.74
N ARG A 376 11.58 33.36 -0.69
CA ARG A 376 12.94 33.12 -1.21
C ARG A 376 13.85 32.64 -0.10
N ARG A 377 14.64 31.60 -0.37
CA ARG A 377 15.49 30.95 0.64
C ARG A 377 16.87 30.58 0.08
N VAL A 378 17.79 30.29 0.99
CA VAL A 378 19.17 29.87 0.69
C VAL A 378 19.19 28.43 0.19
N ALA A 379 20.12 28.10 -0.71
CA ALA A 379 20.19 26.81 -1.39
C ALA A 379 20.20 25.60 -0.42
N SER A 380 20.93 25.68 0.69
CA SER A 380 21.06 24.59 1.68
C SER A 380 19.76 24.22 2.39
N SER A 381 18.79 25.13 2.40
CA SER A 381 17.46 24.94 3.02
C SER A 381 16.42 24.37 2.05
N ILE A 382 16.79 24.10 0.81
CA ILE A 382 15.86 23.76 -0.27
C ILE A 382 16.10 22.33 -0.77
N THR A 383 15.03 21.67 -1.20
CA THR A 383 15.06 20.39 -1.89
C THR A 383 14.18 20.41 -3.14
N ILE A 384 14.55 19.63 -4.15
CA ILE A 384 13.73 19.40 -5.33
C ILE A 384 12.77 18.26 -5.03
N LEU A 385 11.48 18.49 -5.28
CA LEU A 385 10.43 17.48 -5.15
C LEU A 385 10.48 16.50 -6.35
N PRO A 386 10.92 15.24 -6.16
CA PRO A 386 10.97 14.24 -7.23
C PRO A 386 9.55 13.88 -7.68
N ALA A 387 9.40 13.46 -8.94
CA ALA A 387 8.10 13.10 -9.52
C ALA A 387 7.43 11.93 -8.77
N GLU A 388 8.25 11.01 -8.26
CA GLU A 388 7.83 9.86 -7.48
C GLU A 388 7.26 10.22 -6.09
N TYR A 389 7.52 11.44 -5.60
CA TYR A 389 6.98 11.97 -4.34
C TYR A 389 5.86 12.99 -4.55
N LYS A 390 5.27 13.02 -5.75
CA LYS A 390 4.08 13.82 -6.06
C LYS A 390 2.84 12.96 -6.17
N ASN A 391 1.70 13.51 -5.75
CA ASN A 391 0.38 12.94 -6.03
C ASN A 391 -0.07 13.27 -7.47
N SER A 392 -1.25 12.80 -7.85
CA SER A 392 -1.83 12.99 -9.19
C SER A 392 -2.14 14.46 -9.52
N ASN A 393 -2.16 15.35 -8.53
CA ASN A 393 -2.35 16.80 -8.68
C ASN A 393 -1.01 17.57 -8.65
N ASP A 394 0.12 16.91 -8.84
CA ASP A 394 1.48 17.47 -8.73
C ASP A 394 1.84 18.03 -7.34
N ALA A 395 1.02 17.78 -6.31
CA ALA A 395 1.28 18.20 -4.94
C ALA A 395 2.21 17.21 -4.22
N PRO A 396 3.05 17.67 -3.29
CA PRO A 396 3.95 16.78 -2.55
C PRO A 396 3.17 15.79 -1.68
N LEU A 397 3.60 14.52 -1.67
CA LEU A 397 3.07 13.52 -0.75
C LEU A 397 3.34 13.90 0.71
N ILE A 398 4.48 14.54 1.00
CA ILE A 398 4.78 15.06 2.33
C ILE A 398 4.60 16.57 2.31
N PRO A 399 3.60 17.13 3.01
CA PRO A 399 3.43 18.57 3.08
C PRO A 399 4.65 19.29 3.67
N ASN A 400 4.89 20.52 3.25
CA ASN A 400 6.13 21.26 3.56
C ASN A 400 6.34 21.51 5.07
N ASN A 401 5.31 21.40 5.90
CA ASN A 401 5.40 21.52 7.37
C ASN A 401 5.97 20.26 8.06
N TYR A 402 6.07 19.12 7.35
CA TYR A 402 6.62 17.87 7.90
C TYR A 402 8.04 17.57 7.40
N ILE A 403 8.66 18.47 6.65
CA ILE A 403 10.06 18.33 6.23
C ILE A 403 10.92 19.44 6.81
N LYS A 404 12.20 19.15 7.03
CA LYS A 404 13.18 20.12 7.57
C LYS A 404 13.65 21.17 6.55
N LYS A 405 13.31 20.97 5.27
CA LYS A 405 13.67 21.82 4.13
C LYS A 405 12.41 22.39 3.47
N TYR A 406 12.60 23.17 2.41
CA TYR A 406 11.51 23.72 1.60
C TYR A 406 11.56 23.17 0.17
N TYR A 407 10.40 22.93 -0.43
CA TYR A 407 10.34 22.54 -1.83
C TYR A 407 10.65 23.73 -2.76
N LEU A 408 11.56 23.53 -3.70
CA LEU A 408 11.80 24.46 -4.80
C LEU A 408 10.50 24.68 -5.60
N SER A 409 10.22 25.93 -6.00
CA SER A 409 9.02 26.25 -6.80
C SER A 409 8.94 25.39 -8.06
N SER A 410 7.74 24.89 -8.37
CA SER A 410 7.46 24.11 -9.60
C SER A 410 7.63 24.92 -10.89
N ARG A 411 7.83 26.24 -10.80
CA ARG A 411 8.12 27.12 -11.94
C ARG A 411 9.57 27.01 -12.44
N TYR A 412 10.47 26.43 -11.64
CA TYR A 412 11.82 26.07 -12.12
C TYR A 412 11.75 24.78 -12.95
N ASP A 413 12.47 24.75 -14.08
CA ASP A 413 12.64 23.54 -14.87
C ASP A 413 13.79 22.71 -14.30
N THR A 414 13.48 21.87 -13.32
CA THR A 414 14.47 21.06 -12.61
C THR A 414 15.10 19.97 -13.48
N SER A 415 14.47 19.61 -14.60
CA SER A 415 15.00 18.63 -15.55
C SER A 415 16.08 19.27 -16.41
N ARG A 416 15.81 20.44 -16.99
CA ARG A 416 16.78 21.21 -17.77
C ARG A 416 17.94 21.71 -16.90
N ASP A 417 17.64 22.28 -15.74
CA ASP A 417 18.63 23.00 -14.93
C ASP A 417 19.29 22.12 -13.84
N ARG A 418 19.15 20.79 -13.94
CA ARG A 418 19.60 19.81 -12.93
C ARG A 418 21.05 19.98 -12.51
N ALA A 419 21.96 20.11 -13.48
CA ALA A 419 23.40 20.22 -13.19
C ALA A 419 23.75 21.50 -12.42
N ILE A 420 23.08 22.61 -12.75
CA ILE A 420 23.26 23.91 -12.11
C ILE A 420 22.74 23.85 -10.67
N LEU A 421 21.52 23.35 -10.47
CA LEU A 421 20.92 23.19 -9.15
C LEU A 421 21.77 22.29 -8.24
N GLN A 422 22.26 21.16 -8.76
CA GLN A 422 23.15 20.26 -8.02
C GLN A 422 24.46 20.94 -7.62
N LYS A 423 25.06 21.75 -8.49
CA LYS A 423 26.30 22.50 -8.18
C LYS A 423 26.09 23.55 -7.09
N LEU A 424 24.89 24.11 -7.01
CA LEU A 424 24.45 25.01 -5.94
C LEU A 424 24.07 24.28 -4.64
N GLY A 425 24.07 22.94 -4.63
CA GLY A 425 23.69 22.15 -3.47
C GLY A 425 22.19 21.92 -3.31
N ILE A 426 21.39 22.34 -4.30
CA ILE A 426 19.95 22.05 -4.36
C ILE A 426 19.78 20.70 -5.05
N ILE A 427 19.49 19.67 -4.25
CA ILE A 427 19.38 18.29 -4.71
C ILE A 427 17.95 17.76 -4.55
N ASN A 428 17.69 16.61 -5.17
CA ASN A 428 16.43 15.90 -4.99
C ASN A 428 16.24 15.48 -3.54
N MET A 429 14.99 15.51 -3.09
CA MET A 429 14.59 14.95 -1.80
C MET A 429 15.05 13.50 -1.73
N SER A 430 15.82 13.21 -0.70
CA SER A 430 16.27 11.86 -0.41
C SER A 430 15.13 11.01 0.14
N PHE A 431 15.27 9.70 0.02
CA PHE A 431 14.34 8.77 0.65
C PHE A 431 14.35 8.87 2.18
N GLU A 432 15.51 9.22 2.79
CA GLU A 432 15.59 9.47 4.23
C GLU A 432 14.75 10.67 4.65
N GLU A 433 14.82 11.79 3.92
CA GLU A 433 13.98 12.96 4.18
C GLU A 433 12.48 12.65 3.97
N PHE A 434 12.15 11.77 3.02
CA PHE A 434 10.80 11.25 2.83
C PHE A 434 10.31 10.42 4.02
N MET A 435 11.15 9.52 4.53
CA MET A 435 10.83 8.73 5.72
C MET A 435 10.73 9.57 6.99
N ASP A 436 11.61 10.57 7.16
CA ASP A 436 11.55 11.53 8.27
C ASP A 436 10.18 12.24 8.24
N GLY A 437 9.77 12.74 7.07
CA GLY A 437 8.49 13.43 6.95
C GLY A 437 7.26 12.54 7.17
N LEU A 438 7.30 11.28 6.74
CA LEU A 438 6.24 10.31 7.07
C LEU A 438 6.13 10.08 8.58
N GLN A 439 7.26 10.00 9.29
CA GLN A 439 7.25 9.81 10.74
C GLN A 439 6.73 11.04 11.49
N GLU A 440 7.08 12.25 11.05
CA GLU A 440 6.51 13.48 11.61
C GLU A 440 4.99 13.55 11.38
N MET A 441 4.51 13.15 10.19
CA MET A 441 3.07 13.05 9.90
C MET A 441 2.35 12.03 10.79
N ASP A 442 3.01 10.91 11.10
CA ASP A 442 2.47 9.88 11.99
C ASP A 442 2.41 10.37 13.46
N GLY A 443 3.45 11.08 13.91
CA GLY A 443 3.54 11.62 15.26
C GLY A 443 2.44 12.62 15.64
N ASP A 444 1.99 13.44 14.69
CA ASP A 444 0.88 14.41 14.88
C ASP A 444 -0.52 13.83 14.57
N GLY A 445 -0.59 12.54 14.20
CA GLY A 445 -1.86 11.91 13.85
C GLY A 445 -2.42 12.32 12.47
N SER A 446 -1.63 13.02 11.66
CA SER A 446 -2.04 13.53 10.35
C SER A 446 -2.05 12.44 9.28
N LEU A 447 -1.23 11.42 9.44
CA LEU A 447 -1.22 10.24 8.58
C LEU A 447 -2.57 9.50 8.64
N GLN A 448 -3.14 9.36 9.84
CA GLN A 448 -4.41 8.70 10.12
C GLN A 448 -5.62 9.52 9.67
N LYS A 449 -5.43 10.83 9.43
CA LYS A 449 -6.48 11.70 8.88
C LYS A 449 -6.47 11.73 7.35
N GLN A 450 -5.46 11.11 6.72
CA GLN A 450 -5.37 11.08 5.26
C GLN A 450 -6.44 10.14 4.69
N ASN A 451 -7.22 10.65 3.74
CA ASN A 451 -8.32 9.93 3.07
C ASN A 451 -8.14 9.84 1.53
N ASP A 452 -7.02 10.33 1.00
CA ASP A 452 -6.68 10.27 -0.42
C ASP A 452 -6.05 8.92 -0.80
N MET A 453 -6.77 8.10 -1.56
CA MET A 453 -6.28 6.80 -2.03
C MET A 453 -5.11 6.91 -3.02
N ASP A 454 -5.02 7.98 -3.81
CA ASP A 454 -3.87 8.22 -4.69
C ASP A 454 -2.59 8.45 -3.86
N TRP A 455 -2.71 9.21 -2.77
CA TRP A 455 -1.64 9.41 -1.82
C TRP A 455 -1.14 8.08 -1.24
N TYR A 456 -2.05 7.24 -0.73
CA TYR A 456 -1.69 5.94 -0.15
C TYR A 456 -0.98 5.05 -1.17
N ASN A 457 -1.53 4.91 -2.37
CA ASN A 457 -0.95 4.08 -3.41
C ASN A 457 0.46 4.50 -3.79
N ARG A 458 0.72 5.81 -3.85
CA ARG A 458 2.04 6.35 -4.18
C ARG A 458 3.04 6.19 -3.05
N VAL A 459 2.67 6.49 -1.80
CA VAL A 459 3.51 6.24 -0.62
C VAL A 459 3.90 4.76 -0.55
N CYS A 460 2.93 3.85 -0.65
CA CYS A 460 3.16 2.41 -0.66
C CYS A 460 4.06 1.95 -1.82
N SER A 461 3.91 2.55 -3.00
CA SER A 461 4.78 2.27 -4.15
C SER A 461 6.23 2.67 -3.89
N GLN A 462 6.47 3.81 -3.23
CA GLN A 462 7.82 4.24 -2.84
C GLN A 462 8.43 3.33 -1.78
N LEU A 463 7.64 2.93 -0.78
CA LEU A 463 8.08 1.96 0.21
C LEU A 463 8.43 0.61 -0.43
N ARG A 464 7.69 0.17 -1.45
CA ARG A 464 7.91 -1.10 -2.18
C ARG A 464 9.18 -1.12 -3.04
N LEU A 465 9.54 0.00 -3.67
CA LEU A 465 10.67 0.11 -4.61
C LEU A 465 12.04 -0.27 -4.00
N LEU A 466 12.16 -0.29 -2.67
CA LEU A 466 13.41 -0.61 -1.97
C LEU A 466 13.62 -2.10 -1.70
N ARG A 467 12.63 -2.96 -2.00
CA ARG A 467 12.78 -4.41 -1.92
C ARG A 467 13.80 -4.96 -2.91
N THR A 468 13.92 -4.36 -4.09
CA THR A 468 14.85 -4.82 -5.15
C THR A 468 16.31 -4.52 -4.84
N ARG A 469 16.61 -3.66 -3.84
CA ARG A 469 17.97 -3.24 -3.47
C ARG A 469 18.48 -3.81 -2.15
N GLY A 470 17.65 -4.54 -1.40
CA GLY A 470 17.97 -5.07 -0.06
C GLY A 470 17.83 -4.01 1.03
N TYR A 471 16.81 -4.14 1.88
CA TYR A 471 16.56 -3.17 2.95
C TYR A 471 17.64 -3.22 4.04
N PRO A 472 18.20 -2.08 4.47
CA PRO A 472 18.87 -1.97 5.76
C PRO A 472 17.88 -2.23 6.91
N ASP A 473 18.31 -2.92 7.98
CA ASP A 473 17.41 -3.26 9.09
C ASP A 473 16.80 -2.04 9.81
N TRP A 474 17.53 -0.91 9.86
CA TRP A 474 17.01 0.34 10.42
C TRP A 474 15.75 0.82 9.70
N LEU A 475 15.66 0.61 8.38
CA LEU A 475 14.53 1.04 7.57
C LEU A 475 13.31 0.14 7.79
N ARG A 476 13.51 -1.18 7.92
CA ARG A 476 12.44 -2.12 8.27
C ARG A 476 11.78 -1.73 9.58
N ARG A 477 12.60 -1.39 10.59
CA ARG A 477 12.12 -0.93 11.89
C ARG A 477 11.29 0.36 11.77
N ARG A 478 11.83 1.38 11.10
CA ARG A 478 11.11 2.66 10.90
C ARG A 478 9.78 2.49 10.18
N ILE A 479 9.70 1.62 9.17
CA ILE A 479 8.43 1.35 8.45
C ILE A 479 7.46 0.57 9.35
N SER A 480 7.93 -0.40 10.14
CA SER A 480 7.06 -1.17 11.05
C SER A 480 6.45 -0.34 12.18
N GLU A 481 7.05 0.81 12.49
CA GLU A 481 6.56 1.74 13.51
C GLU A 481 5.47 2.69 12.97
N LEU A 482 5.36 2.87 11.64
CA LEU A 482 4.41 3.79 11.01
C LEU A 482 2.97 3.24 11.01
N GLN A 483 2.00 4.07 11.37
CA GLN A 483 0.57 3.68 11.33
C GLN A 483 -0.06 3.89 9.95
N ILE A 484 0.61 3.45 8.88
CA ILE A 484 0.19 3.63 7.48
C ILE A 484 -0.92 2.66 7.03
N ILE A 485 -1.18 1.60 7.81
CA ILE A 485 -2.12 0.53 7.45
C ILE A 485 -3.42 0.68 8.27
N PRO A 486 -4.54 1.09 7.66
CA PRO A 486 -5.86 1.06 8.27
C PRO A 486 -6.30 -0.38 8.55
N LEU A 487 -6.84 -0.64 9.74
CA LEU A 487 -7.50 -1.90 10.11
C LEU A 487 -9.00 -1.67 10.32
N LEU A 488 -9.79 -2.74 10.15
CA LEU A 488 -11.26 -2.78 9.95
C LEU A 488 -12.16 -1.86 10.80
N ALA A 489 -12.92 -0.95 10.13
CA ALA A 489 -14.41 -0.88 10.19
C ALA A 489 -15.06 0.26 9.33
N ASN A 490 -16.06 -0.11 8.51
CA ASN A 490 -17.24 0.66 8.04
C ASN A 490 -17.04 2.08 7.47
N HIS A 491 -16.08 2.30 6.57
CA HIS A 491 -15.87 3.61 5.91
C HIS A 491 -15.70 4.81 6.87
N GLN A 492 -15.35 4.56 8.13
CA GLN A 492 -14.96 5.57 9.13
C GLN A 492 -13.88 4.98 10.03
N TRP A 493 -12.74 5.67 10.16
CA TRP A 493 -11.66 5.32 11.08
C TRP A 493 -12.21 5.00 12.49
N LYS A 494 -12.24 3.72 12.89
CA LYS A 494 -12.57 3.30 14.26
C LYS A 494 -11.33 2.74 14.95
N PRO A 495 -10.70 3.49 15.88
CA PRO A 495 -9.52 3.08 16.62
C PRO A 495 -9.68 1.79 17.46
N SER A 496 -10.91 1.34 17.71
CA SER A 496 -11.20 0.38 18.77
C SER A 496 -10.86 -1.08 18.43
N LEU A 497 -10.93 -1.53 17.19
CA LEU A 497 -10.52 -2.90 16.82
C LEU A 497 -8.99 -3.00 16.68
N VAL A 498 -8.36 -1.96 16.11
CA VAL A 498 -6.90 -1.78 16.04
C VAL A 498 -6.27 -1.79 17.43
N GLN A 499 -6.81 -1.02 18.39
CA GLN A 499 -6.30 -0.99 19.77
C GLN A 499 -6.50 -2.31 20.51
N ARG A 500 -7.58 -3.05 20.25
CA ARG A 500 -7.85 -4.35 20.86
C ARG A 500 -6.94 -5.46 20.29
N LEU A 501 -6.72 -5.47 18.98
CA LEU A 501 -5.83 -6.40 18.28
C LEU A 501 -4.33 -6.13 18.53
N ARG A 502 -3.93 -4.92 18.97
CA ARG A 502 -2.53 -4.61 19.36
C ARG A 502 -1.97 -5.46 20.50
N SER A 503 -2.83 -6.09 21.29
CA SER A 503 -2.42 -7.03 22.35
C SER A 503 -2.11 -8.44 21.81
N SER A 504 -2.58 -8.77 20.61
CA SER A 504 -2.41 -10.07 19.98
C SER A 504 -1.17 -10.11 19.07
N LYS A 505 -0.54 -11.28 18.97
CA LYS A 505 0.57 -11.53 18.03
C LYS A 505 0.13 -11.63 16.57
N ALA A 506 -1.19 -11.66 16.29
CA ALA A 506 -1.74 -11.82 14.95
C ALA A 506 -2.21 -10.49 14.36
N LEU A 507 -1.49 -9.98 13.36
CA LEU A 507 -1.88 -8.78 12.61
C LEU A 507 -2.61 -9.17 11.32
N PHE A 508 -3.78 -8.61 11.07
CA PHE A 508 -4.61 -8.89 9.88
C PHE A 508 -4.84 -7.64 9.02
N LEU A 509 -4.81 -7.77 7.69
CA LEU A 509 -5.08 -6.66 6.75
C LEU A 509 -6.59 -6.40 6.59
N HIS A 510 -7.01 -5.15 6.39
CA HIS A 510 -8.41 -4.75 6.17
C HIS A 510 -8.93 -5.17 4.79
N GLY A 511 -10.17 -5.67 4.69
CA GLY A 511 -10.81 -6.12 3.43
C GLY A 511 -10.93 -5.04 2.32
N ASP A 512 -11.15 -3.76 2.65
CA ASP A 512 -11.08 -2.64 1.68
C ASP A 512 -9.73 -2.52 0.94
N TYR A 513 -8.63 -3.06 1.47
CA TYR A 513 -7.35 -3.16 0.74
C TYR A 513 -7.37 -4.26 -0.33
N GLU A 514 -8.39 -5.11 -0.37
CA GLU A 514 -8.54 -6.21 -1.32
C GLU A 514 -9.41 -5.82 -2.53
N VAL A 515 -10.28 -4.80 -2.39
CA VAL A 515 -11.23 -4.38 -3.43
C VAL A 515 -10.65 -3.35 -4.41
N ASP A 516 -9.81 -2.42 -3.92
CA ASP A 516 -9.24 -1.32 -4.74
C ASP A 516 -7.76 -1.52 -5.13
N ILE A 517 -7.11 -2.57 -4.63
CA ILE A 517 -5.72 -2.88 -4.95
C ILE A 517 -5.70 -4.08 -5.90
N PRO A 518 -5.13 -3.96 -7.11
CA PRO A 518 -5.03 -5.11 -8.01
C PRO A 518 -4.27 -6.22 -7.28
N VAL A 519 -4.95 -7.35 -7.05
CA VAL A 519 -4.53 -8.53 -6.26
C VAL A 519 -3.42 -9.34 -6.94
N THR A 520 -2.49 -8.66 -7.63
CA THR A 520 -1.30 -9.27 -8.20
C THR A 520 -0.09 -8.37 -7.94
N GLY A 521 0.86 -8.87 -7.14
CA GLY A 521 2.23 -8.37 -7.17
C GLY A 521 2.94 -8.13 -5.83
N PRO A 522 4.15 -7.53 -5.88
CA PRO A 522 5.09 -7.40 -4.76
C PRO A 522 4.64 -6.59 -3.53
N TRP A 523 3.49 -5.92 -3.58
CA TRP A 523 2.91 -5.22 -2.41
C TRP A 523 2.27 -6.22 -1.44
N GLN A 524 1.46 -7.16 -1.97
CA GLN A 524 0.93 -8.27 -1.18
C GLN A 524 2.09 -9.06 -0.54
N ASP A 525 3.16 -9.29 -1.30
CA ASP A 525 4.34 -9.99 -0.81
C ASP A 525 5.12 -9.19 0.26
N PHE A 526 5.16 -7.86 0.18
CA PHE A 526 5.71 -7.02 1.24
C PHE A 526 4.87 -7.10 2.53
N LEU A 527 3.55 -6.94 2.41
CA LEU A 527 2.61 -7.05 3.54
C LEU A 527 2.68 -8.45 4.18
N LEU A 528 2.62 -9.51 3.38
CA LEU A 528 2.64 -10.90 3.83
C LEU A 528 4.02 -11.37 4.32
N ASN A 529 5.08 -11.13 3.55
CA ASN A 529 6.39 -11.75 3.83
C ASN A 529 7.34 -10.85 4.61
N SER A 530 7.26 -9.51 4.45
CA SER A 530 8.15 -8.56 5.13
C SER A 530 7.54 -8.05 6.45
N LEU A 531 6.25 -7.69 6.46
CA LEU A 531 5.55 -7.21 7.65
C LEU A 531 4.80 -8.31 8.43
N LYS A 532 4.75 -9.55 7.90
CA LYS A 532 4.08 -10.71 8.51
C LYS A 532 2.57 -10.50 8.77
N LEU A 533 1.93 -9.63 7.99
CA LEU A 533 0.50 -9.39 8.07
C LEU A 533 -0.25 -10.54 7.41
N ASN A 534 -1.32 -11.01 8.02
CA ASN A 534 -2.19 -12.05 7.45
C ASN A 534 -3.38 -11.40 6.73
N ILE A 535 -3.71 -11.84 5.52
CA ILE A 535 -4.89 -11.31 4.78
C ILE A 535 -6.16 -12.06 5.20
N SER A 536 -6.01 -13.30 5.65
CA SER A 536 -7.11 -14.18 6.08
C SER A 536 -6.58 -15.15 7.14
N PRO A 537 -7.41 -15.67 8.05
CA PRO A 537 -6.99 -16.67 9.02
C PRO A 537 -6.38 -17.90 8.32
N ARG A 538 -5.23 -18.36 8.84
CA ARG A 538 -4.48 -19.47 8.24
C ARG A 538 -4.83 -20.80 8.90
N ILE A 539 -4.96 -21.83 8.07
CA ILE A 539 -5.06 -23.23 8.46
C ILE A 539 -3.70 -23.89 8.21
N VAL A 540 -3.14 -24.54 9.22
CA VAL A 540 -1.86 -25.24 9.15
C VAL A 540 -2.12 -26.70 9.51
N ASN A 541 -1.86 -27.63 8.59
CA ASN A 541 -1.99 -29.08 8.82
C ASN A 541 -3.33 -29.49 9.47
N ASN A 542 -4.47 -29.02 8.90
CA ASN A 542 -5.81 -29.30 9.42
C ASN A 542 -6.08 -28.74 10.85
N ALA A 543 -5.38 -27.67 11.25
CA ALA A 543 -5.56 -26.98 12.53
C ALA A 543 -5.46 -25.45 12.39
N LEU A 544 -5.92 -24.71 13.39
CA LEU A 544 -5.72 -23.26 13.52
C LEU A 544 -4.23 -22.95 13.64
N SER A 545 -3.75 -21.94 12.88
CA SER A 545 -2.40 -21.42 13.08
C SER A 545 -2.20 -20.90 14.51
N PRO A 546 -0.98 -21.01 15.09
CA PRO A 546 -0.71 -20.56 16.46
C PRO A 546 -1.12 -19.12 16.71
N GLU A 547 -0.87 -18.22 15.74
CA GLU A 547 -1.20 -16.81 15.88
C GLU A 547 -2.72 -16.58 15.93
N PHE A 548 -3.48 -17.34 15.13
CA PHE A 548 -4.94 -17.25 15.15
C PHE A 548 -5.54 -17.85 16.42
N LYS A 549 -4.93 -18.91 16.96
CA LYS A 549 -5.33 -19.50 18.24
C LYS A 549 -5.11 -18.52 19.40
N ASP A 550 -3.96 -17.84 19.43
CA ASP A 550 -3.66 -16.82 20.44
C ASP A 550 -4.66 -15.66 20.35
N LEU A 551 -4.97 -15.17 19.15
CA LEU A 551 -5.98 -14.12 18.94
C LEU A 551 -7.35 -14.49 19.53
N LEU A 552 -7.81 -15.72 19.29
CA LEU A 552 -9.11 -16.19 19.77
C LEU A 552 -9.15 -16.42 21.29
N ALA A 553 -8.00 -16.69 21.91
CA ALA A 553 -7.88 -16.84 23.36
C ALA A 553 -7.87 -15.51 24.10
N ASP A 554 -7.25 -14.48 23.52
CA ASP A 554 -7.04 -13.17 24.16
C ASP A 554 -8.17 -12.15 23.91
N SER A 555 -9.12 -12.47 23.03
CA SER A 555 -10.19 -11.55 22.59
C SER A 555 -11.53 -11.78 23.30
N ASP A 556 -12.31 -10.71 23.50
CA ASP A 556 -13.70 -10.84 23.97
C ASP A 556 -14.64 -11.39 22.88
N THR A 557 -15.80 -11.91 23.31
CA THR A 557 -16.75 -12.56 22.40
C THR A 557 -17.28 -11.65 21.28
N PRO A 558 -17.67 -10.38 21.53
CA PRO A 558 -18.04 -9.47 20.45
C PRO A 558 -16.92 -9.26 19.43
N THR A 559 -15.66 -9.16 19.87
CA THR A 559 -14.50 -9.03 18.98
C THR A 559 -14.30 -10.29 18.14
N ILE A 560 -14.40 -11.48 18.75
CA ILE A 560 -14.30 -12.76 18.04
C ILE A 560 -15.39 -12.87 16.96
N LEU A 561 -16.64 -12.61 17.32
CA LEU A 561 -17.78 -12.75 16.39
C LEU A 561 -17.68 -11.74 15.24
N SER A 562 -17.34 -10.49 15.55
CA SER A 562 -17.14 -9.45 14.52
C SER A 562 -15.99 -9.80 13.58
N PHE A 563 -14.86 -10.31 14.11
CA PHE A 563 -13.71 -10.71 13.30
C PHE A 563 -14.05 -11.88 12.37
N LEU A 564 -14.66 -12.95 12.92
CA LEU A 564 -15.07 -14.12 12.15
C LEU A 564 -16.06 -13.75 11.04
N GLY A 565 -17.03 -12.87 11.32
CA GLY A 565 -18.00 -12.41 10.32
C GLY A 565 -17.36 -11.63 9.18
N GLN A 566 -16.33 -10.83 9.45
CA GLN A 566 -15.62 -10.05 8.43
C GLN A 566 -14.77 -10.93 7.51
N CYS A 567 -14.07 -11.93 8.05
CA CYS A 567 -13.22 -12.81 7.25
C CYS A 567 -13.96 -14.05 6.71
N TRP A 568 -15.26 -14.21 6.98
CA TRP A 568 -15.96 -15.46 6.69
C TRP A 568 -16.01 -15.81 5.21
N TYR A 569 -16.16 -14.80 4.34
CA TYR A 569 -16.27 -15.01 2.89
C TYR A 569 -15.08 -15.80 2.33
N ASP A 570 -13.85 -15.45 2.72
CA ASP A 570 -12.63 -16.11 2.25
C ASP A 570 -12.22 -17.31 3.10
N PHE A 571 -12.60 -17.34 4.37
CA PHE A 571 -12.18 -18.36 5.32
C PHE A 571 -13.13 -19.56 5.39
N GLY A 572 -14.44 -19.33 5.29
CA GLY A 572 -15.49 -20.36 5.34
C GLY A 572 -15.25 -21.52 4.37
N PRO A 573 -15.01 -21.27 3.06
CA PRO A 573 -14.76 -22.34 2.08
C PRO A 573 -13.51 -23.19 2.37
N LYS A 574 -12.51 -22.63 3.09
CA LYS A 574 -11.28 -23.35 3.46
C LYS A 574 -11.52 -24.30 4.64
N LEU A 575 -12.50 -24.00 5.50
CA LEU A 575 -12.87 -24.82 6.66
C LEU A 575 -13.58 -26.11 6.26
N GLU A 576 -14.40 -26.10 5.21
CA GLU A 576 -15.08 -27.31 4.70
C GLU A 576 -14.09 -28.43 4.34
N LYS A 577 -12.88 -28.05 3.91
CA LYS A 577 -11.80 -28.97 3.54
C LYS A 577 -10.87 -29.34 4.72
N SER A 578 -11.14 -28.81 5.93
CA SER A 578 -10.27 -28.92 7.10
C SER A 578 -11.06 -29.25 8.37
N PRO A 579 -11.52 -30.51 8.55
CA PRO A 579 -12.40 -30.90 9.65
C PRO A 579 -11.80 -30.70 11.05
N GLY A 580 -10.47 -30.79 11.20
CA GLY A 580 -9.81 -30.55 12.49
C GLY A 580 -9.80 -29.07 12.90
N CYS A 581 -9.67 -28.17 11.93
CA CYS A 581 -9.76 -26.72 12.15
C CYS A 581 -11.19 -26.32 12.50
N LEU A 582 -12.18 -26.91 11.82
CA LEU A 582 -13.59 -26.69 12.10
C LEU A 582 -13.97 -27.08 13.54
N GLU A 583 -13.50 -28.23 14.02
CA GLU A 583 -13.74 -28.66 15.41
C GLU A 583 -13.05 -27.73 16.44
N GLN A 584 -11.87 -27.21 16.11
CA GLN A 584 -11.19 -26.24 16.96
C GLN A 584 -11.95 -24.91 17.07
N LEU A 585 -12.60 -24.44 15.99
CA LEU A 585 -13.45 -23.24 16.04
C LEU A 585 -14.76 -23.49 16.81
N ARG A 586 -15.38 -24.65 16.59
CA ARG A 586 -16.61 -25.07 17.30
C ARG A 586 -16.41 -25.12 18.82
N SER A 587 -15.22 -25.52 19.26
CA SER A 587 -14.86 -25.69 20.67
C SER A 587 -14.38 -24.43 21.38
N ILE A 588 -14.27 -23.27 20.68
CA ILE A 588 -13.85 -22.00 21.29
C ILE A 588 -14.82 -21.61 22.40
N GLN A 589 -14.26 -21.14 23.52
CA GLN A 589 -15.04 -20.62 24.63
C GLN A 589 -15.48 -19.18 24.36
N VAL A 590 -16.79 -18.95 24.33
CA VAL A 590 -17.41 -17.65 24.13
C VAL A 590 -18.36 -17.33 25.28
N TYR A 591 -18.47 -16.05 25.63
CA TYR A 591 -19.33 -15.52 26.67
C TYR A 591 -20.76 -15.36 26.15
N ALA A 592 -21.70 -16.08 26.75
CA ALA A 592 -23.11 -16.09 26.35
C ALA A 592 -23.99 -15.22 27.28
N SER A 593 -25.26 -15.04 26.91
CA SER A 593 -26.24 -14.21 27.63
C SER A 593 -26.53 -14.65 29.07
N ASP A 594 -26.22 -15.90 29.40
CA ASP A 594 -26.33 -16.46 30.75
C ASP A 594 -25.11 -16.15 31.63
N SER A 595 -24.22 -15.29 31.16
CA SER A 595 -22.99 -14.88 31.85
C SER A 595 -21.98 -16.00 32.09
N MET A 596 -22.06 -17.08 31.31
CA MET A 596 -21.09 -18.19 31.36
C MET A 596 -20.31 -18.31 30.05
N TYR A 597 -19.07 -18.81 30.15
CA TYR A 597 -18.31 -19.25 28.98
C TYR A 597 -18.82 -20.60 28.52
N ARG A 598 -19.16 -20.70 27.24
CA ARG A 598 -19.62 -21.93 26.59
C ARG A 598 -18.88 -22.14 25.30
N ARG A 599 -18.85 -23.39 24.83
CA ARG A 599 -18.39 -23.68 23.47
C ARG A 599 -19.27 -22.96 22.46
N LEU A 600 -18.68 -22.42 21.41
CA LEU A 600 -19.39 -21.72 20.34
C LEU A 600 -20.52 -22.58 19.74
N ASP A 601 -20.26 -23.87 19.53
CA ASP A 601 -21.24 -24.85 19.02
C ASP A 601 -22.39 -25.19 19.98
N ALA A 602 -22.35 -24.70 21.21
CA ALA A 602 -23.41 -24.84 22.21
C ALA A 602 -24.25 -23.55 22.36
N CYS A 603 -23.93 -22.49 21.61
CA CYS A 603 -24.59 -21.19 21.71
C CYS A 603 -25.70 -21.01 20.65
N PHE A 604 -26.58 -20.04 20.91
CA PHE A 604 -27.73 -19.73 20.07
C PHE A 604 -27.70 -18.29 19.57
N ILE A 605 -28.32 -18.03 18.41
CA ILE A 605 -28.63 -16.67 17.97
C ILE A 605 -30.02 -16.30 18.50
N GLY A 606 -30.13 -15.18 19.20
CA GLY A 606 -31.39 -14.68 19.77
C GLY A 606 -32.35 -14.13 18.72
N ARG A 607 -32.76 -14.92 17.74
CA ARG A 607 -33.81 -14.58 16.75
C ARG A 607 -35.20 -14.69 17.36
N LYS A 608 -36.20 -14.03 16.77
CA LYS A 608 -37.60 -14.00 17.23
C LYS A 608 -38.16 -15.38 17.60
N ASN A 609 -37.81 -16.42 16.84
CA ASN A 609 -38.29 -17.79 17.03
C ASN A 609 -37.63 -18.53 18.21
N LEU A 610 -36.49 -18.04 18.72
CA LEU A 610 -35.75 -18.63 19.84
C LEU A 610 -35.77 -17.77 21.10
N ARG A 611 -36.04 -16.45 20.99
CA ARG A 611 -36.14 -15.53 22.14
C ARG A 611 -37.20 -15.92 23.17
N SER A 612 -38.20 -16.73 22.79
CA SER A 612 -39.19 -17.27 23.72
C SER A 612 -38.60 -18.25 24.73
N PHE A 613 -37.38 -18.76 24.50
CA PHE A 613 -36.66 -19.66 25.39
C PHE A 613 -35.61 -18.86 26.17
N SER A 614 -35.97 -18.39 27.38
CA SER A 614 -35.10 -17.58 28.24
C SER A 614 -33.82 -18.28 28.70
N ASP A 615 -33.85 -19.61 28.73
CA ASP A 615 -32.79 -20.44 29.34
C ASP A 615 -31.68 -20.80 28.35
N LEU A 616 -31.76 -20.33 27.11
CA LEU A 616 -30.76 -20.61 26.08
C LEU A 616 -29.57 -19.63 26.16
N PRO A 617 -28.33 -20.13 25.99
CA PRO A 617 -27.14 -19.29 25.96
C PRO A 617 -27.02 -18.55 24.62
N PHE A 618 -27.55 -17.33 24.55
CA PHE A 618 -27.51 -16.52 23.34
C PHE A 618 -26.18 -15.78 23.18
N LEU A 619 -25.68 -15.67 21.95
CA LEU A 619 -24.53 -14.83 21.64
C LEU A 619 -24.89 -13.33 21.75
N PRO A 620 -23.98 -12.48 22.27
CA PRO A 620 -24.19 -11.04 22.42
C PRO A 620 -24.06 -10.32 21.08
N LEU A 621 -25.07 -10.46 20.21
CA LEU A 621 -25.12 -9.85 18.87
C LEU A 621 -25.97 -8.56 18.90
N GLU A 622 -25.47 -7.48 18.27
CA GLU A 622 -26.20 -6.19 18.19
C GLU A 622 -27.52 -6.31 17.42
N ASP A 623 -27.53 -7.03 16.30
CA ASP A 623 -28.72 -7.35 15.51
C ASP A 623 -28.80 -8.86 15.18
N PRO A 624 -29.42 -9.67 16.06
CA PRO A 624 -29.54 -11.12 15.86
C PRO A 624 -30.37 -11.54 14.63
N GLU A 625 -31.22 -10.64 14.10
CA GLU A 625 -32.06 -10.91 12.92
C GLU A 625 -31.28 -10.76 11.61
N ASN A 626 -30.09 -10.14 11.65
CA ASN A 626 -29.27 -9.96 10.46
C ASN A 626 -28.79 -11.32 9.91
N LYS A 627 -29.04 -11.55 8.63
CA LYS A 627 -28.60 -12.76 7.91
C LYS A 627 -27.08 -12.86 7.76
N CYS A 628 -26.35 -11.76 7.98
CA CYS A 628 -24.88 -11.80 8.01
C CYS A 628 -24.32 -12.76 9.06
N TRP A 629 -25.12 -13.17 10.06
CA TRP A 629 -24.74 -14.14 11.09
C TRP A 629 -25.07 -15.59 10.74
N ASP A 630 -25.72 -15.88 9.60
CA ASP A 630 -26.11 -17.24 9.21
C ASP A 630 -24.92 -18.19 9.11
N PHE A 631 -23.73 -17.66 8.83
CA PHE A 631 -22.48 -18.43 8.77
C PHE A 631 -22.13 -19.15 10.07
N LEU A 632 -22.59 -18.62 11.21
CA LEU A 632 -22.35 -19.23 12.52
C LEU A 632 -23.00 -20.63 12.61
N GLY A 633 -23.99 -20.93 11.75
CA GLY A 633 -24.53 -22.28 11.59
C GLY A 633 -23.48 -23.32 11.21
N THR A 634 -22.54 -22.96 10.32
CA THR A 634 -21.42 -23.85 9.96
C THR A 634 -20.54 -24.16 11.17
N LEU A 635 -20.42 -23.21 12.10
CA LEU A 635 -19.72 -23.33 13.38
C LEU A 635 -20.58 -23.97 14.50
N GLY A 636 -21.74 -24.55 14.17
CA GLY A 636 -22.60 -25.25 15.11
C GLY A 636 -23.52 -24.37 15.95
N VAL A 637 -23.50 -23.04 15.77
CA VAL A 637 -24.40 -22.11 16.46
C VAL A 637 -25.81 -22.26 15.91
N THR A 638 -26.79 -22.44 16.80
CA THR A 638 -28.18 -22.67 16.40
C THR A 638 -28.97 -21.37 16.32
N PHE A 639 -29.65 -21.11 15.20
CA PHE A 639 -30.43 -19.87 14.98
C PHE A 639 -31.91 -20.11 14.62
N GLY A 640 -32.37 -21.36 14.69
CA GLY A 640 -33.77 -21.74 14.55
C GLY A 640 -34.12 -22.93 15.46
N VAL A 641 -35.41 -23.26 15.56
CA VAL A 641 -35.87 -24.43 16.32
C VAL A 641 -35.39 -25.69 15.59
N SER A 642 -34.42 -26.39 16.17
CA SER A 642 -33.78 -27.58 15.58
C SER A 642 -33.89 -28.80 16.50
N SER A 643 -33.60 -29.98 15.97
CA SER A 643 -33.55 -31.21 16.77
C SER A 643 -32.47 -31.17 17.85
N ILE A 644 -31.37 -30.43 17.64
CA ILE A 644 -30.32 -30.26 18.66
C ILE A 644 -30.79 -29.47 19.89
N LEU A 645 -31.71 -28.52 19.73
CA LEU A 645 -32.30 -27.78 20.84
C LEU A 645 -33.01 -28.73 21.82
N TYR A 646 -33.85 -29.62 21.29
CA TYR A 646 -34.59 -30.59 22.09
C TYR A 646 -33.71 -31.71 22.62
N LEU A 647 -32.63 -32.07 21.91
CA LEU A 647 -31.60 -32.97 22.44
C LEU A 647 -30.91 -32.36 23.66
N ASN A 648 -30.49 -31.10 23.59
CA ASN A 648 -29.85 -30.40 24.71
C ASN A 648 -30.82 -30.22 25.87
N LYS A 649 -32.09 -29.92 25.59
CA LYS A 649 -33.16 -29.83 26.61
C LYS A 649 -33.36 -31.18 27.32
N LEU A 650 -33.38 -32.28 26.57
CA LEU A 650 -33.47 -33.63 27.12
C LEU A 650 -32.25 -33.98 27.98
N VAL A 651 -31.04 -33.64 27.53
CA VAL A 651 -29.81 -33.84 28.31
C VAL A 651 -29.86 -33.04 29.61
N ALA A 652 -30.24 -31.76 29.56
CA ALA A 652 -30.37 -30.93 30.75
C ALA A 652 -31.40 -31.47 31.75
N LEU A 653 -32.52 -32.00 31.27
CA LEU A 653 -33.50 -32.69 32.11
C LEU A 653 -32.91 -33.93 32.78
N SER A 654 -32.15 -34.75 32.05
CA SER A 654 -31.48 -35.93 32.61
C SER A 654 -30.39 -35.60 33.64
N GLU A 655 -29.66 -34.49 33.47
CA GLU A 655 -28.64 -34.05 34.42
C GLU A 655 -29.24 -33.41 35.67
N LYS A 656 -30.33 -32.65 35.50
CA LYS A 656 -31.04 -32.00 36.61
C LYS A 656 -31.82 -33.00 37.46
N TYR A 657 -32.35 -34.04 36.84
CA TYR A 657 -33.17 -35.08 37.48
C TYR A 657 -32.58 -36.48 37.20
N PRO A 658 -31.41 -36.82 37.77
CA PRO A 658 -30.68 -38.04 37.44
C PRO A 658 -31.36 -39.32 37.95
N VAL A 659 -32.19 -39.21 38.98
CA VAL A 659 -32.91 -40.35 39.58
C VAL A 659 -34.33 -40.42 39.02
N GLU A 660 -35.16 -39.43 39.33
CA GLU A 660 -36.57 -39.36 38.92
C GLU A 660 -36.93 -37.92 38.54
N VAL A 661 -37.81 -37.77 37.54
CA VAL A 661 -38.31 -36.46 37.13
C VAL A 661 -39.34 -35.96 38.14
N SER A 662 -39.14 -34.75 38.67
CA SER A 662 -39.80 -34.27 39.88
C SER A 662 -41.31 -33.99 39.78
N SER A 663 -41.90 -33.94 38.58
CA SER A 663 -43.33 -33.65 38.39
C SER A 663 -43.86 -34.15 37.04
N GLU A 664 -45.17 -34.43 36.97
CA GLU A 664 -45.86 -34.82 35.72
C GLU A 664 -45.67 -33.80 34.59
N GLU A 665 -45.64 -32.49 34.90
CA GLU A 665 -45.34 -31.44 33.92
C GLU A 665 -43.96 -31.60 33.27
N LYS A 666 -42.96 -32.04 34.04
CA LYS A 666 -41.61 -32.29 33.55
C LYS A 666 -41.52 -33.61 32.79
N GLU A 667 -42.32 -34.60 33.12
CA GLU A 667 -42.46 -35.82 32.32
C GLU A 667 -43.10 -35.53 30.95
N LEU A 668 -44.09 -34.63 30.91
CA LEU A 668 -44.68 -34.12 29.67
C LEU A 668 -43.64 -33.39 28.80
N GLU A 669 -42.74 -32.64 29.43
CA GLU A 669 -41.63 -31.94 28.77
C GLU A 669 -40.61 -32.92 28.15
N VAL A 670 -40.33 -34.05 28.82
CA VAL A 670 -39.53 -35.14 28.25
C VAL A 670 -40.23 -35.75 27.04
N HIS A 671 -41.55 -35.99 27.13
CA HIS A 671 -42.33 -36.51 26.03
C HIS A 671 -42.35 -35.55 24.82
N GLU A 672 -42.51 -34.25 25.06
CA GLU A 672 -42.41 -33.22 24.03
C GLU A 672 -41.04 -33.26 23.35
N CYS A 673 -39.94 -33.37 24.12
CA CYS A 673 -38.61 -33.48 23.54
C CYS A 673 -38.51 -34.69 22.59
N TYR A 674 -39.05 -35.85 22.97
CA TYR A 674 -39.07 -37.01 22.07
C TYR A 674 -39.91 -36.78 20.80
N GLN A 675 -41.09 -36.16 20.90
CA GLN A 675 -41.91 -35.86 19.72
C GLN A 675 -41.20 -34.90 18.77
N GLN A 676 -40.55 -33.87 19.30
CA GLN A 676 -39.84 -32.87 18.49
C GLN A 676 -38.56 -33.45 17.87
N LEU A 677 -37.87 -34.35 18.58
CA LEU A 677 -36.76 -35.15 18.05
C LEU A 677 -37.22 -36.08 16.92
N GLU A 678 -38.36 -36.77 17.07
CA GLU A 678 -38.91 -37.66 16.04
C GLU A 678 -39.30 -36.91 14.76
N ALA A 679 -39.92 -35.74 14.93
CA ALA A 679 -40.39 -34.90 13.83
C ALA A 679 -39.25 -34.29 13.01
N ARG A 680 -38.13 -33.93 13.66
CA ARG A 680 -37.00 -33.16 13.06
C ARG A 680 -35.69 -33.93 13.00
N PHE A 681 -35.75 -35.25 13.13
CA PHE A 681 -34.56 -36.11 13.20
C PHE A 681 -33.65 -35.98 11.96
N GLU A 682 -34.24 -35.66 10.81
CA GLU A 682 -33.56 -35.62 9.50
C GLU A 682 -33.33 -34.19 8.98
N ASP A 683 -33.81 -33.16 9.68
CA ASP A 683 -33.91 -31.80 9.12
C ASP A 683 -32.56 -31.11 8.85
N ASN A 684 -31.44 -31.53 9.46
CA ASN A 684 -30.14 -30.82 9.37
C ASN A 684 -28.90 -31.72 9.54
N ASP A 685 -28.92 -32.99 9.10
CA ASP A 685 -27.80 -33.95 9.25
C ASP A 685 -27.33 -34.24 10.71
N ASP A 686 -28.03 -33.70 11.70
CA ASP A 686 -27.79 -33.90 13.14
C ASP A 686 -28.09 -35.33 13.63
N SER A 687 -28.64 -36.19 12.75
CA SER A 687 -29.01 -37.58 13.06
C SER A 687 -27.86 -38.38 13.69
N GLY A 688 -26.63 -38.17 13.23
CA GLY A 688 -25.42 -38.79 13.79
C GLY A 688 -25.12 -38.33 15.21
N ARG A 689 -25.27 -37.03 15.51
CA ARG A 689 -25.05 -36.45 16.84
C ARG A 689 -26.09 -36.94 17.83
N ILE A 690 -27.35 -37.01 17.42
CA ILE A 690 -28.45 -37.54 18.26
C ILE A 690 -28.18 -39.00 18.62
N ARG A 691 -27.87 -39.85 17.63
CA ARG A 691 -27.54 -41.27 17.87
C ARG A 691 -26.34 -41.41 18.83
N THR A 692 -25.28 -40.65 18.59
CA THR A 692 -24.08 -40.68 19.43
C THR A 692 -24.41 -40.29 20.88
N LYS A 693 -25.21 -39.24 21.09
CA LYS A 693 -25.57 -38.81 22.45
C LYS A 693 -26.44 -39.80 23.21
N PHE A 694 -27.39 -40.47 22.54
CA PHE A 694 -28.17 -41.54 23.16
C PHE A 694 -27.36 -42.82 23.44
N GLN A 695 -26.23 -43.02 22.74
CA GLN A 695 -25.28 -44.11 23.04
C GLN A 695 -24.37 -43.77 24.23
N GLU A 696 -23.93 -42.50 24.33
CA GLU A 696 -23.05 -42.03 25.41
C GLU A 696 -23.76 -41.87 26.76
N ARG A 697 -25.08 -41.59 26.76
CA ARG A 697 -25.82 -41.18 27.96
C ARG A 697 -27.17 -41.89 28.12
N PRO A 698 -27.64 -42.12 29.36
CA PRO A 698 -28.95 -42.70 29.62
C PRO A 698 -30.06 -41.66 29.38
N LEU A 699 -30.52 -41.54 28.14
CA LEU A 699 -31.51 -40.54 27.72
C LEU A 699 -32.91 -41.12 27.46
N VAL A 700 -33.16 -42.38 27.84
CA VAL A 700 -34.49 -43.01 27.74
C VAL A 700 -35.17 -43.00 29.10
N TYR A 701 -36.18 -42.14 29.29
CA TYR A 701 -36.87 -42.05 30.57
C TYR A 701 -38.03 -43.06 30.67
N VAL A 702 -38.21 -43.67 31.85
CA VAL A 702 -39.36 -44.49 32.20
C VAL A 702 -40.09 -43.80 33.35
N PRO A 703 -41.31 -43.27 33.14
CA PRO A 703 -42.09 -42.61 34.18
C PRO A 703 -42.51 -43.53 35.33
N SER A 704 -42.67 -42.96 36.52
CA SER A 704 -43.05 -43.68 37.75
C SER A 704 -44.46 -44.28 37.71
N SER A 705 -45.36 -43.69 36.91
CA SER A 705 -46.70 -44.24 36.63
C SER A 705 -46.67 -45.64 35.99
N PHE A 706 -45.52 -46.08 35.46
CA PHE A 706 -45.34 -47.40 34.85
C PHE A 706 -44.63 -48.41 35.74
N ALA A 707 -44.09 -47.96 36.89
CA ALA A 707 -43.36 -48.77 37.85
C ALA A 707 -44.29 -49.65 38.73
N SER A 708 -45.60 -49.39 38.73
CA SER A 708 -46.59 -50.08 39.58
C SER A 708 -47.22 -51.34 38.95
N LEU A 709 -46.59 -51.96 37.94
CA LEU A 709 -47.03 -53.26 37.41
C LEU A 709 -46.63 -54.40 38.38
N PRO A 710 -47.42 -55.49 38.52
CA PRO A 710 -47.36 -56.40 39.68
C PRO A 710 -46.09 -57.25 39.85
N MET A 711 -45.06 -57.06 39.02
CA MET A 711 -43.92 -57.98 38.88
C MET A 711 -42.57 -57.40 39.33
N ASP A 712 -42.49 -56.09 39.63
CA ASP A 712 -41.26 -55.42 40.08
C ASP A 712 -41.46 -54.82 41.48
N VAL A 713 -41.41 -55.64 42.53
CA VAL A 713 -41.51 -55.15 43.93
C VAL A 713 -40.29 -54.29 44.31
N ALA A 714 -39.23 -54.27 43.50
CA ALA A 714 -37.98 -53.58 43.82
C ALA A 714 -37.83 -52.17 43.21
N ASN A 715 -38.70 -51.73 42.30
CA ASN A 715 -38.51 -50.44 41.60
C ASN A 715 -39.83 -49.68 41.44
N THR A 716 -40.13 -48.76 42.36
CA THR A 716 -41.38 -47.97 42.40
C THR A 716 -41.22 -46.51 41.92
N HIS A 717 -40.09 -46.15 41.31
CA HIS A 717 -39.77 -44.75 40.95
C HIS A 717 -39.42 -44.66 39.45
N GLY A 718 -39.62 -43.48 38.87
CA GLY A 718 -39.20 -43.19 37.49
C GLY A 718 -37.68 -43.29 37.36
N ARG A 719 -37.18 -43.65 36.17
CA ARG A 719 -35.73 -43.83 35.95
C ARG A 719 -35.27 -43.57 34.52
N TRP A 720 -34.02 -43.13 34.39
CA TRP A 720 -33.33 -43.03 33.10
C TRP A 720 -32.59 -44.33 32.75
N LEU A 721 -32.78 -44.81 31.53
CA LEU A 721 -32.19 -46.03 30.98
C LEU A 721 -31.29 -45.72 29.78
N SER A 722 -30.27 -46.56 29.61
CA SER A 722 -29.43 -46.56 28.41
C SER A 722 -30.12 -47.29 27.25
N LEU A 723 -29.70 -47.02 26.01
CA LEU A 723 -30.19 -47.77 24.84
C LEU A 723 -29.93 -49.29 24.94
N ALA A 724 -28.90 -49.72 25.67
CA ALA A 724 -28.60 -51.14 25.85
C ALA A 724 -29.57 -51.85 26.79
N SER A 725 -30.22 -51.10 27.69
CA SER A 725 -31.12 -51.59 28.73
C SER A 725 -32.58 -51.71 28.27
N VAL A 726 -32.87 -51.35 27.01
CA VAL A 726 -34.24 -51.26 26.48
C VAL A 726 -34.41 -52.07 25.20
N VAL A 727 -35.64 -52.55 24.99
CA VAL A 727 -36.10 -53.18 23.74
C VAL A 727 -37.45 -52.58 23.37
N TRP A 728 -37.85 -52.69 22.11
CA TRP A 728 -39.18 -52.22 21.71
C TRP A 728 -40.28 -53.15 22.22
N ASP A 729 -40.12 -54.46 22.05
CA ASP A 729 -41.09 -55.47 22.47
C ASP A 729 -40.35 -56.71 22.98
N GLY A 730 -40.97 -57.47 23.89
CA GLY A 730 -40.35 -58.64 24.51
C GLY A 730 -41.32 -59.45 25.40
N PRO A 731 -40.93 -60.68 25.78
CA PRO A 731 -41.77 -61.56 26.60
C PRO A 731 -42.08 -60.97 27.97
N ARG A 732 -43.17 -61.44 28.61
CA ARG A 732 -43.66 -60.86 29.88
C ARG A 732 -42.74 -61.16 31.05
N SER A 733 -42.08 -62.31 31.02
CA SER A 733 -41.12 -62.81 32.01
C SER A 733 -39.75 -62.13 31.95
N MET A 734 -39.47 -61.33 30.92
CA MET A 734 -38.19 -60.65 30.73
C MET A 734 -37.96 -59.60 31.84
N ARG A 735 -36.87 -59.74 32.60
CA ARG A 735 -36.44 -58.79 33.63
C ARG A 735 -35.14 -58.07 33.29
N SER A 736 -34.32 -58.60 32.39
CA SER A 736 -32.99 -58.06 32.02
C SER A 736 -33.04 -56.77 31.21
N LYS A 737 -34.12 -56.54 30.44
CA LYS A 737 -34.32 -55.35 29.60
C LYS A 737 -35.73 -54.80 29.77
N PHE A 738 -35.89 -53.50 29.52
CA PHE A 738 -37.19 -52.84 29.62
C PHE A 738 -37.88 -52.69 28.25
N PRO A 739 -39.12 -53.18 28.07
CA PRO A 739 -39.87 -53.08 26.82
C PRO A 739 -40.64 -51.75 26.69
N LEU A 740 -40.19 -50.86 25.79
CA LEU A 740 -40.73 -49.51 25.60
C LEU A 740 -42.06 -49.47 24.84
N GLY A 741 -42.32 -50.43 23.96
CA GLY A 741 -43.47 -50.48 23.06
C GLY A 741 -44.75 -51.03 23.70
N ARG A 742 -44.74 -51.29 25.01
CA ARG A 742 -45.97 -51.59 25.76
C ARG A 742 -46.91 -50.39 25.64
N LYS A 743 -48.22 -50.68 25.50
CA LYS A 743 -49.27 -49.69 25.18
C LYS A 743 -49.29 -48.50 26.14
N GLU A 744 -48.75 -48.73 27.33
CA GLU A 744 -48.73 -47.81 28.45
C GLU A 744 -47.58 -46.79 28.35
N CYS A 745 -46.38 -47.13 27.85
CA CYS A 745 -45.20 -46.25 27.93
C CYS A 745 -45.08 -45.24 26.77
N TYR A 746 -44.65 -45.67 25.57
CA TYR A 746 -44.49 -44.78 24.40
C TYR A 746 -45.06 -45.37 23.11
N PRO A 747 -46.38 -45.65 23.02
CA PRO A 747 -46.96 -46.37 21.89
C PRO A 747 -46.79 -45.65 20.54
N ASN A 748 -46.70 -44.32 20.55
CA ASN A 748 -46.65 -43.49 19.34
C ASN A 748 -45.24 -43.13 18.88
N LEU A 749 -44.19 -43.46 19.64
CA LEU A 749 -42.80 -43.09 19.34
C LEU A 749 -42.00 -44.25 18.72
N LYS A 750 -42.71 -45.17 18.04
CA LYS A 750 -42.08 -46.32 17.36
C LYS A 750 -41.11 -45.89 16.27
N LYS A 751 -41.38 -44.76 15.60
CA LYS A 751 -40.49 -44.24 14.56
C LYS A 751 -39.19 -43.74 15.18
N LEU A 752 -39.26 -42.99 16.27
CA LEU A 752 -38.07 -42.54 17.00
C LEU A 752 -37.22 -43.72 17.51
N PHE A 753 -37.80 -44.57 18.35
CA PHE A 753 -37.01 -45.59 19.03
C PHE A 753 -36.56 -46.72 18.09
N CYS A 754 -37.43 -47.29 17.25
CA CYS A 754 -37.03 -48.40 16.38
C CYS A 754 -36.25 -47.96 15.14
N ARG A 755 -36.74 -46.96 14.39
CA ARG A 755 -36.16 -46.60 13.08
C ARG A 755 -35.01 -45.60 13.21
N GLN A 756 -35.17 -44.61 14.08
CA GLN A 756 -34.22 -43.50 14.20
C GLN A 756 -33.14 -43.74 15.28
N LEU A 757 -33.41 -44.48 16.35
CA LEU A 757 -32.43 -44.80 17.41
C LEU A 757 -31.98 -46.28 17.41
N ASN A 758 -32.52 -47.11 16.51
CA ASN A 758 -32.20 -48.53 16.37
C ASN A 758 -32.43 -49.38 17.64
N VAL A 759 -33.44 -49.05 18.45
CA VAL A 759 -33.87 -49.91 19.56
C VAL A 759 -34.41 -51.22 18.97
N PRO A 760 -33.80 -52.39 19.30
CA PRO A 760 -34.17 -53.66 18.70
C PRO A 760 -35.52 -54.17 19.21
N ILE A 761 -36.19 -54.97 18.38
CA ILE A 761 -37.25 -55.88 18.84
C ILE A 761 -36.55 -57.09 19.46
N CYS A 762 -36.94 -57.50 20.66
CA CYS A 762 -36.26 -58.58 21.36
C CYS A 762 -36.49 -59.92 20.66
N SER A 763 -35.41 -60.67 20.42
CA SER A 763 -35.47 -62.02 19.90
C SER A 763 -35.86 -63.03 20.99
N GLU A 764 -36.39 -64.18 20.58
CA GLU A 764 -36.90 -65.23 21.48
C GLU A 764 -35.79 -65.86 22.35
N ASP A 765 -34.53 -65.79 21.93
CA ASP A 765 -33.37 -66.27 22.68
C ASP A 765 -33.13 -65.51 24.00
N ILE A 766 -33.79 -64.36 24.21
CA ILE A 766 -33.80 -63.67 25.50
C ILE A 766 -34.33 -64.57 26.62
N LEU A 767 -35.30 -65.45 26.35
CA LEU A 767 -35.85 -66.37 27.36
C LEU A 767 -34.79 -67.34 27.89
N LEU A 768 -33.86 -67.77 27.01
CA LEU A 768 -32.70 -68.55 27.41
C LEU A 768 -31.74 -67.72 28.28
N GLN A 769 -31.52 -66.46 27.93
CA GLN A 769 -30.65 -65.57 28.70
C GLN A 769 -31.25 -65.28 30.09
N GLU A 770 -32.56 -65.01 30.19
CA GLU A 770 -33.29 -64.83 31.45
C GLU A 770 -33.20 -66.08 32.33
N MET A 771 -33.37 -67.27 31.75
CA MET A 771 -33.23 -68.52 32.49
C MET A 771 -31.80 -68.74 32.98
N LEU A 772 -30.79 -68.46 32.15
CA LEU A 772 -29.39 -68.55 32.55
C LEU A 772 -29.04 -67.56 33.68
N LEU A 773 -29.61 -66.35 33.65
CA LEU A 773 -29.47 -65.38 34.74
C LEU A 773 -30.09 -65.92 36.02
N LEU A 774 -31.32 -66.44 35.96
CA LEU A 774 -31.99 -67.06 37.11
C LEU A 774 -31.20 -68.26 37.67
N VAL A 775 -30.66 -69.12 36.80
CA VAL A 775 -29.78 -70.23 37.19
C VAL A 775 -28.54 -69.71 37.94
N SER A 776 -27.93 -68.64 37.44
CA SER A 776 -26.76 -68.02 38.09
C SER A 776 -27.09 -67.41 39.47
N GLU A 777 -28.33 -66.91 39.65
CA GLU A 777 -28.82 -66.36 40.91
C GLU A 777 -29.17 -67.46 41.94
N CYS A 778 -29.73 -68.58 41.50
CA CYS A 778 -30.15 -69.67 42.37
C CYS A 778 -28.96 -70.46 42.96
N ARG A 779 -27.85 -70.61 42.21
CA ARG A 779 -26.70 -71.48 42.58
C ARG A 779 -27.17 -72.88 43.04
N ASP A 780 -26.55 -73.46 44.06
CA ASP A 780 -26.93 -74.76 44.65
C ASP A 780 -27.97 -74.66 45.78
N ALA A 781 -28.47 -73.45 46.08
CA ALA A 781 -29.41 -73.22 47.17
C ALA A 781 -30.87 -73.51 46.76
N PRO A 782 -31.77 -73.80 47.71
CA PRO A 782 -33.20 -73.91 47.42
C PRO A 782 -33.76 -72.59 46.89
N MET A 783 -34.62 -72.66 45.89
CA MET A 783 -35.25 -71.49 45.27
C MET A 783 -36.17 -70.75 46.26
N SER A 784 -36.11 -69.42 46.24
CA SER A 784 -37.13 -68.57 46.89
C SER A 784 -38.46 -68.61 46.14
N ASP A 785 -39.55 -68.22 46.80
CA ASP A 785 -40.88 -68.15 46.18
C ASP A 785 -40.90 -67.24 44.94
N ASP A 786 -40.09 -66.18 44.91
CA ASP A 786 -40.00 -65.30 43.74
C ASP A 786 -39.24 -65.94 42.58
N GLN A 787 -38.11 -66.58 42.86
CA GLN A 787 -37.34 -67.33 41.86
C GLN A 787 -38.17 -68.49 41.29
N HIS A 788 -38.95 -69.16 42.13
CA HIS A 788 -39.86 -70.22 41.70
C HIS A 788 -40.95 -69.69 40.76
N ARG A 789 -41.57 -68.54 41.08
CA ARG A 789 -42.51 -67.86 40.16
C ARG A 789 -41.83 -67.44 38.86
N GLN A 790 -40.66 -66.81 38.94
CA GLN A 790 -39.91 -66.34 37.78
C GLN A 790 -39.55 -67.48 36.82
N ALA A 791 -39.08 -68.62 37.34
CA ALA A 791 -38.80 -69.79 36.51
C ALA A 791 -40.05 -70.26 35.75
N HIS A 792 -41.20 -70.30 36.42
CA HIS A 792 -42.45 -70.67 35.77
C HIS A 792 -42.93 -69.64 34.75
N ASP A 793 -42.78 -68.35 35.01
CA ASP A 793 -43.13 -67.30 34.05
C ASP A 793 -42.30 -67.40 32.77
N ILE A 794 -40.99 -67.69 32.91
CA ILE A 794 -40.12 -67.96 31.76
C ILE A 794 -40.60 -69.21 31.03
N LEU A 795 -40.89 -70.31 31.74
CA LEU A 795 -41.40 -71.54 31.12
C LEU A 795 -42.75 -71.34 30.40
N TYR A 796 -43.64 -70.49 30.92
CA TYR A 796 -44.90 -70.16 30.25
C TYR A 796 -44.68 -69.35 28.99
N ASP A 797 -43.74 -68.40 28.99
CA ASP A 797 -43.39 -67.66 27.78
C ASP A 797 -42.69 -68.56 26.75
N VAL A 798 -41.84 -69.49 27.19
CA VAL A 798 -41.26 -70.53 26.30
C VAL A 798 -42.36 -71.40 25.69
N ASN A 799 -43.32 -71.85 26.50
CA ASN A 799 -44.48 -72.58 26.00
C ASN A 799 -45.26 -71.75 24.98
N ALA A 800 -45.53 -70.48 25.27
CA ALA A 800 -46.25 -69.58 24.36
C ALA A 800 -45.52 -69.35 23.02
N VAL A 801 -44.18 -69.34 23.02
CA VAL A 801 -43.38 -69.29 21.80
C VAL A 801 -43.49 -70.60 21.01
N ILE A 802 -43.43 -71.75 21.68
CA ILE A 802 -43.62 -73.07 21.05
C ILE A 802 -45.01 -73.16 20.39
N SER A 803 -46.08 -72.75 21.08
CA SER A 803 -47.45 -72.74 20.55
C SER A 803 -47.59 -71.89 19.27
N LYS A 804 -46.79 -70.82 19.14
CA LYS A 804 -46.81 -69.89 18.01
C LYS A 804 -45.87 -70.27 16.86
N LYS A 805 -45.18 -71.42 16.98
CA LYS A 805 -44.01 -71.85 16.20
C LYS A 805 -42.79 -70.96 16.45
N PRO A 806 -41.68 -71.52 16.97
CA PRO A 806 -40.48 -70.74 17.27
C PRO A 806 -39.81 -70.23 15.98
N GLY A 807 -39.12 -69.10 16.09
CA GLY A 807 -38.31 -68.54 15.01
C GLY A 807 -37.08 -69.40 14.66
N PRO A 808 -36.38 -69.09 13.56
CA PRO A 808 -35.17 -69.81 13.16
C PRO A 808 -34.05 -69.59 14.19
N GLY A 809 -33.75 -70.61 15.00
CA GLY A 809 -32.69 -70.57 16.00
C GLY A 809 -32.54 -71.87 16.79
N ASN A 810 -31.35 -72.12 17.34
CA ASN A 810 -31.07 -73.29 18.19
C ASN A 810 -31.24 -73.00 19.70
N TRP A 811 -31.91 -71.89 20.06
CA TRP A 811 -32.02 -71.48 21.46
C TRP A 811 -32.88 -72.46 22.27
N LEU A 812 -33.91 -73.07 21.69
CA LEU A 812 -34.72 -74.12 22.34
C LEU A 812 -33.93 -75.39 22.62
N SER A 813 -33.05 -75.82 21.70
CA SER A 813 -32.18 -76.97 21.96
C SER A 813 -31.18 -76.66 23.07
N ARG A 814 -30.64 -75.44 23.10
CA ARG A 814 -29.78 -75.00 24.21
C ARG A 814 -30.55 -74.87 25.52
N PHE A 815 -31.82 -74.43 25.49
CA PHE A 815 -32.69 -74.31 26.66
C PHE A 815 -32.95 -75.67 27.30
N ARG A 816 -33.10 -76.72 26.49
CA ARG A 816 -33.23 -78.11 26.98
C ARG A 816 -32.07 -78.55 27.88
N ASP A 817 -30.87 -78.07 27.60
CA ASP A 817 -29.64 -78.45 28.31
C ASP A 817 -29.37 -77.61 29.56
N VAL A 818 -30.18 -76.57 29.81
CA VAL A 818 -30.06 -75.68 30.98
C VAL A 818 -30.95 -76.20 32.13
N PRO A 819 -30.52 -76.03 33.40
CA PRO A 819 -31.39 -76.32 34.55
C PRO A 819 -32.55 -75.33 34.58
N ALA A 820 -33.66 -75.66 33.92
CA ALA A 820 -34.76 -74.74 33.68
C ALA A 820 -36.06 -75.13 34.41
N PHE A 821 -36.13 -76.35 34.96
CA PHE A 821 -37.35 -76.93 35.51
C PHE A 821 -37.30 -76.90 37.04
N PRO A 822 -38.21 -76.17 37.72
CA PRO A 822 -38.31 -76.20 39.18
C PRO A 822 -38.83 -77.55 39.66
N VAL A 823 -38.01 -78.28 40.43
CA VAL A 823 -38.29 -79.64 40.89
C VAL A 823 -38.14 -79.69 42.41
N GLN A 824 -39.13 -80.26 43.09
CA GLN A 824 -39.07 -80.56 44.52
C GLN A 824 -38.10 -81.73 44.72
N THR A 825 -37.03 -81.48 45.47
CA THR A 825 -36.06 -82.49 45.89
C THR A 825 -36.06 -82.62 47.42
N ALA A 826 -35.31 -83.59 47.96
CA ALA A 826 -35.11 -83.73 49.41
C ALA A 826 -34.46 -82.49 50.06
N GLU A 827 -33.71 -81.70 49.28
CA GLU A 827 -33.02 -80.50 49.74
C GLU A 827 -33.84 -79.22 49.51
N GLY A 828 -35.07 -79.33 48.99
CA GLY A 828 -35.93 -78.20 48.61
C GLY A 828 -36.14 -78.08 47.10
N ILE A 829 -36.80 -77.00 46.66
CA ILE A 829 -37.07 -76.76 45.23
C ILE A 829 -35.77 -76.30 44.56
N LYS A 830 -35.32 -77.03 43.53
CA LYS A 830 -34.12 -76.73 42.74
C LYS A 830 -34.42 -76.76 41.25
N LEU A 831 -33.63 -76.03 40.47
CA LEU A 831 -33.69 -76.08 39.02
C LEU A 831 -32.95 -77.32 38.50
N MET A 832 -33.64 -78.15 37.73
CA MET A 832 -33.09 -79.35 37.09
C MET A 832 -33.14 -79.22 35.56
N ARG A 833 -32.20 -79.89 34.88
CA ARG A 833 -32.18 -79.99 33.42
C ARG A 833 -33.26 -80.93 32.95
N PHE A 834 -33.71 -80.77 31.71
CA PHE A 834 -34.66 -81.72 31.12
C PHE A 834 -34.12 -83.16 31.09
N THR A 835 -32.81 -83.31 30.96
CA THR A 835 -32.12 -84.61 30.91
C THR A 835 -31.86 -85.22 32.29
N ASP A 836 -32.10 -84.50 33.38
CA ASP A 836 -31.97 -85.02 34.73
C ASP A 836 -33.18 -85.89 35.09
N ASP A 837 -33.03 -86.74 36.11
CA ASP A 837 -34.09 -87.68 36.50
C ASP A 837 -35.13 -87.02 37.42
N PHE A 838 -36.22 -86.51 36.84
CA PHE A 838 -37.38 -86.01 37.57
C PHE A 838 -38.69 -86.40 36.89
N TYR A 839 -39.79 -86.32 37.64
CA TYR A 839 -41.12 -86.69 37.18
C TYR A 839 -42.07 -85.50 37.08
N VAL A 840 -42.86 -85.44 36.01
CA VAL A 840 -44.03 -84.55 35.91
C VAL A 840 -45.16 -85.15 36.75
N PRO A 841 -45.75 -84.39 37.69
CA PRO A 841 -46.79 -84.92 38.59
C PRO A 841 -48.05 -85.34 37.82
N ASP A 842 -48.80 -86.28 38.39
CA ASP A 842 -50.12 -86.65 37.88
C ASP A 842 -51.08 -85.46 37.91
N ARG A 843 -52.07 -85.43 37.01
CA ARG A 843 -53.04 -84.30 36.91
C ARG A 843 -53.75 -84.00 38.23
N THR A 844 -53.96 -85.01 39.08
CA THR A 844 -54.65 -84.87 40.36
C THR A 844 -53.71 -84.56 41.53
N ARG A 845 -52.40 -84.62 41.31
CA ARG A 845 -51.31 -84.60 42.29
C ARG A 845 -51.46 -85.61 43.43
N LYS A 846 -52.33 -86.62 43.29
CA LYS A 846 -52.57 -87.62 44.34
C LYS A 846 -51.40 -88.60 44.41
N LEU A 847 -50.85 -89.00 43.26
CA LEU A 847 -49.64 -89.80 43.21
C LEU A 847 -48.44 -88.95 43.60
N ALA A 848 -48.38 -87.70 43.12
CA ALA A 848 -47.29 -86.79 43.45
C ALA A 848 -47.10 -86.65 44.97
N ARG A 849 -48.17 -86.45 45.75
CA ARG A 849 -48.10 -86.37 47.22
C ARG A 849 -47.59 -87.63 47.91
N LEU A 850 -47.73 -88.79 47.29
CA LEU A 850 -47.24 -90.05 47.87
C LEU A 850 -45.74 -90.23 47.67
N PHE A 851 -45.19 -89.69 46.58
CA PHE A 851 -43.80 -89.89 46.18
C PHE A 851 -42.93 -88.62 46.30
N GLU A 852 -43.48 -87.50 46.76
CA GLU A 852 -42.78 -86.21 46.89
C GLU A 852 -41.56 -86.26 47.82
N ALA A 853 -41.53 -87.21 48.75
CA ALA A 853 -40.37 -87.47 49.61
C ALA A 853 -39.35 -88.46 49.01
N ASP A 854 -39.74 -89.23 47.99
CA ASP A 854 -38.99 -90.38 47.47
C ASP A 854 -38.33 -90.11 46.12
N VAL A 855 -38.96 -89.29 45.27
CA VAL A 855 -38.46 -88.97 43.91
C VAL A 855 -38.56 -87.48 43.62
N PRO A 856 -37.68 -86.92 42.77
CA PRO A 856 -37.79 -85.52 42.35
C PRO A 856 -39.03 -85.29 41.49
N ILE A 857 -39.88 -84.31 41.87
CA ILE A 857 -41.15 -84.02 41.16
C ILE A 857 -41.22 -82.55 40.76
N LEU A 858 -41.55 -82.27 39.49
CA LEU A 858 -41.76 -80.91 38.98
C LEU A 858 -42.82 -80.17 39.82
N THR A 859 -42.47 -78.98 40.30
CA THR A 859 -43.34 -78.14 41.12
C THR A 859 -44.18 -77.20 40.25
N VAL A 860 -45.17 -76.56 40.90
CA VAL A 860 -45.89 -75.40 40.35
C VAL A 860 -46.02 -74.35 41.46
N PRO A 861 -46.11 -73.05 41.14
CA PRO A 861 -46.15 -72.00 42.14
C PRO A 861 -47.38 -72.10 43.06
N PRO A 862 -47.26 -71.78 44.37
CA PRO A 862 -48.35 -71.92 45.35
C PRO A 862 -49.62 -71.11 45.04
N SER A 863 -49.49 -70.00 44.31
CA SER A 863 -50.56 -69.04 44.02
C SER A 863 -51.53 -69.46 42.90
N ASP A 864 -51.23 -70.51 42.11
CA ASP A 864 -51.95 -70.81 40.85
C ASP A 864 -52.51 -72.26 40.80
N SER A 865 -53.31 -72.61 41.82
CA SER A 865 -53.68 -74.00 42.16
C SER A 865 -54.74 -74.69 41.28
N ARG A 866 -55.22 -74.07 40.19
CA ARG A 866 -56.18 -74.70 39.26
C ARG A 866 -55.87 -74.34 37.79
N GLY A 867 -54.99 -75.13 37.15
CA GLY A 867 -54.75 -75.07 35.70
C GLY A 867 -53.32 -74.74 35.26
N SER A 868 -52.37 -74.64 36.19
CA SER A 868 -50.98 -74.27 35.91
C SER A 868 -50.18 -75.36 35.18
N LEU A 869 -50.32 -76.64 35.54
CA LEU A 869 -49.64 -77.75 34.83
C LEU A 869 -50.13 -77.90 33.38
N SER A 870 -51.41 -77.60 33.11
CA SER A 870 -51.95 -77.62 31.75
C SER A 870 -51.29 -76.60 30.81
N ARG A 871 -50.75 -75.50 31.35
CA ARG A 871 -50.01 -74.51 30.56
C ARG A 871 -48.63 -75.00 30.10
N LEU A 872 -48.12 -76.10 30.66
CA LEU A 872 -46.85 -76.71 30.28
C LEU A 872 -47.04 -78.02 29.48
N LEU A 873 -48.28 -78.45 29.22
CA LEU A 873 -48.53 -79.69 28.47
C LEU A 873 -48.06 -79.58 27.02
N GLU A 874 -48.19 -78.41 26.40
CA GLU A 874 -47.73 -78.19 25.02
C GLU A 874 -46.19 -78.20 24.93
N LEU A 875 -45.50 -77.65 25.93
CA LEU A 875 -44.05 -77.74 26.08
C LEU A 875 -43.63 -79.21 26.05
N PHE A 876 -44.21 -80.06 26.91
CA PHE A 876 -43.88 -81.49 26.97
C PHE A 876 -44.42 -82.31 25.79
N SER A 877 -45.21 -81.71 24.89
CA SER A 877 -45.63 -82.36 23.64
C SER A 877 -44.75 -81.97 22.44
N SER A 878 -43.81 -81.03 22.63
CA SER A 878 -42.92 -80.53 21.58
C SER A 878 -41.75 -81.48 21.31
N GLU A 879 -41.22 -81.47 20.08
CA GLU A 879 -40.12 -82.34 19.65
C GLU A 879 -38.89 -82.30 20.59
N GLN A 880 -38.59 -81.14 21.17
CA GLN A 880 -37.44 -80.95 22.05
C GLN A 880 -37.66 -81.52 23.46
N PHE A 881 -38.91 -81.65 23.92
CA PHE A 881 -39.25 -81.99 25.31
C PHE A 881 -40.25 -83.17 25.45
N LYS A 882 -40.51 -83.92 24.36
CA LYS A 882 -41.50 -85.01 24.30
C LYS A 882 -41.22 -86.23 25.19
N ASP A 883 -39.96 -86.45 25.55
CA ASP A 883 -39.54 -87.65 26.29
C ASP A 883 -39.58 -87.47 27.82
N VAL A 884 -40.47 -86.61 28.33
CA VAL A 884 -40.55 -86.32 29.77
C VAL A 884 -41.15 -87.50 30.54
N LYS A 885 -40.64 -87.78 31.75
CA LYS A 885 -41.17 -88.85 32.61
C LYS A 885 -42.43 -88.39 33.33
N HIS A 886 -43.59 -88.93 32.97
CA HIS A 886 -44.82 -88.73 33.72
C HIS A 886 -44.92 -89.70 34.89
N LEU A 887 -45.20 -89.20 36.10
CA LEU A 887 -45.28 -90.02 37.32
C LEU A 887 -46.32 -91.15 37.19
N GLU A 888 -47.51 -90.83 36.68
CA GLU A 888 -48.61 -91.79 36.49
C GLU A 888 -48.29 -92.95 35.53
N ALA A 889 -47.34 -92.76 34.59
CA ALA A 889 -46.88 -93.80 33.67
C ALA A 889 -45.76 -94.68 34.27
N ASN A 890 -45.13 -94.25 35.37
CA ASN A 890 -43.99 -94.91 35.99
C ASN A 890 -44.31 -95.54 37.36
N VAL A 891 -45.52 -95.35 37.88
CA VAL A 891 -45.98 -96.01 39.11
C VAL A 891 -46.60 -97.37 38.76
N THR A 892 -45.92 -98.45 39.14
CA THR A 892 -46.49 -99.80 39.09
C THR A 892 -47.28 -100.07 40.39
N ARG A 893 -48.52 -100.52 40.25
CA ARG A 893 -49.39 -100.87 41.39
C ARG A 893 -49.63 -102.37 41.41
N THR A 894 -49.17 -103.03 42.47
CA THR A 894 -49.59 -104.38 42.84
C THR A 894 -50.74 -104.30 43.84
N VAL A 895 -51.83 -105.02 43.57
CA VAL A 895 -52.98 -105.12 44.48
C VAL A 895 -53.01 -106.53 45.03
N GLU A 896 -52.64 -106.72 46.29
CA GLU A 896 -52.92 -107.97 47.01
C GLU A 896 -54.34 -107.93 47.56
N THR A 897 -55.13 -108.95 47.22
CA THR A 897 -56.51 -109.09 47.74
C THR A 897 -56.46 -109.99 48.97
N VAL A 898 -56.90 -109.50 50.13
CA VAL A 898 -56.94 -110.28 51.38
C VAL A 898 -58.41 -110.45 51.81
N GLY A 899 -58.85 -111.70 52.04
CA GLY A 899 -60.20 -112.04 52.51
C GLY A 899 -61.09 -112.76 51.48
N GLU A 900 -62.24 -113.28 51.92
CA GLU A 900 -63.25 -113.90 51.06
C GLU A 900 -63.93 -112.87 50.16
N ARG A 901 -63.99 -113.15 48.86
CA ARG A 901 -64.66 -112.28 47.89
C ARG A 901 -66.18 -112.43 48.00
N THR A 902 -66.82 -111.47 48.66
CA THR A 902 -68.28 -111.32 48.62
C THR A 902 -68.69 -110.37 47.51
N PRO A 903 -69.61 -110.75 46.60
CA PRO A 903 -70.12 -109.85 45.57
C PRO A 903 -70.88 -108.69 46.22
N ASP A 904 -70.39 -107.46 45.97
CA ASP A 904 -71.10 -106.24 46.36
C ASP A 904 -72.27 -106.03 45.38
N THR A 905 -73.44 -106.52 45.77
CA THR A 905 -74.68 -106.39 45.00
C THR A 905 -75.07 -104.92 44.81
N THR A 906 -74.76 -104.06 45.77
CA THR A 906 -75.10 -102.63 45.71
C THR A 906 -74.23 -101.89 44.68
N CYS A 907 -72.94 -102.23 44.61
CA CYS A 907 -72.05 -101.71 43.58
C CYS A 907 -72.38 -102.32 42.20
N SER A 908 -72.68 -103.61 42.16
CA SER A 908 -73.07 -104.33 40.94
C SER A 908 -74.33 -103.74 40.32
N ASP A 909 -75.37 -103.44 41.10
CA ASP A 909 -76.62 -102.84 40.62
C ASP A 909 -76.40 -101.42 40.06
N LYS A 910 -75.52 -100.62 40.69
CA LYS A 910 -75.11 -99.31 40.15
C LYS A 910 -74.35 -99.40 38.83
N PHE A 911 -73.59 -100.48 38.60
CA PHE A 911 -72.96 -100.73 37.31
C PHE A 911 -73.95 -101.23 36.27
N VAL A 912 -74.95 -102.04 36.66
CA VAL A 912 -76.04 -102.50 35.78
C VAL A 912 -76.85 -101.33 35.23
N GLU A 913 -77.18 -100.32 36.04
CA GLU A 913 -77.82 -99.08 35.56
C GLU A 913 -76.97 -98.28 34.55
N ARG A 914 -75.65 -98.43 34.60
CA ARG A 914 -74.70 -97.76 33.69
C ARG A 914 -74.33 -98.58 32.45
N ILE A 915 -74.71 -99.86 32.37
CA ILE A 915 -74.47 -100.71 31.19
C ILE A 915 -74.98 -100.06 29.87
N PRO A 916 -76.14 -99.38 29.82
CA PRO A 916 -76.59 -98.70 28.59
C PRO A 916 -75.70 -97.51 28.18
N TYR A 917 -75.01 -96.88 29.13
CA TYR A 917 -74.07 -95.77 28.89
C TYR A 917 -72.69 -96.29 28.44
N ILE A 918 -72.24 -97.40 29.04
CA ILE A 918 -71.00 -98.08 28.66
C ILE A 918 -71.14 -98.70 27.26
N ARG A 919 -72.28 -99.33 26.92
CA ARG A 919 -72.56 -99.80 25.55
C ARG A 919 -72.54 -98.67 24.51
N ARG A 920 -73.03 -97.48 24.86
CA ARG A 920 -72.95 -96.29 23.98
C ARG A 920 -71.53 -95.75 23.84
N SER A 921 -70.71 -95.84 24.89
CA SER A 921 -69.33 -95.33 24.89
C SER A 921 -68.34 -96.27 24.19
N VAL A 922 -68.58 -97.59 24.24
CA VAL A 922 -67.77 -98.59 23.52
C VAL A 922 -68.15 -98.65 22.03
N ALA A 923 -69.40 -98.34 21.67
CA ALA A 923 -69.80 -98.21 20.26
C ALA A 923 -69.15 -97.01 19.54
N ILE A 924 -68.69 -95.99 20.29
CA ILE A 924 -67.97 -94.83 19.73
C ILE A 924 -66.51 -95.17 19.35
N PHE A 925 -65.94 -96.27 19.88
CA PHE A 925 -64.59 -96.72 19.54
C PHE A 925 -64.49 -97.63 18.29
N TYR A 926 -65.60 -97.88 17.59
CA TYR A 926 -65.60 -98.62 16.31
C TYR A 926 -65.90 -97.72 15.09
N PHE A 927 -65.98 -96.40 15.24
CA PHE A 927 -66.22 -95.45 14.14
C PHE A 927 -65.38 -94.15 14.16
N LEU A 928 -64.32 -94.10 14.97
CA LEU A 928 -63.18 -93.16 14.88
C LEU A 928 -61.91 -93.97 15.10
#